data_AF-A0A261C9U5-F1
#
_entry.id   AF-A0A261C9U5-F1
#
_cell.length_a   1.000
_cell.length_b   1.000
_cell.length_c   1.000
_cell.angle_alpha   90.00
_cell.angle_beta   90.00
_cell.angle_gamma   90.00
#
_symmetry.space_group_name_H-M   'P 1'
#
loop_
_entity.id
_entity.type
_entity.pdbx_description
1 polymer ?
#
loop_
_entity_poly.entity_id
_entity_poly.type
_entity_poly.pdbx_seq_one_letter_code
_entity_poly.pdbx_strand_id
1 'polypeptide(L)'
;MRAQILLFLISFFLHSSLCSNQFYADLQKVLDNHNYKPECVFNQTVLTSETIKLFPKCDDVYAIIVINEKTDLTSSQIKKYFKKMEMLLGGFRIENSNLTDLAFLTEPKVYSFTLPYIDIVGNEDGTMNCPFEVENNTKLNAGMMCGPPYYHTDVDVKVTGNSKNCGHTTLTQGLLLKGANDTSFLSTVTEITGIVDIQNTRLQNLSFLKSVRSFEFPDTTDVVFNLKNNPEMGRLRFPNISNIYIQKGLDTNFLFNFENLHLEFCLTPAEIVDFFFQHDISFLNIHAKLCDETGQFLLETPLCRFESMKKLPNNCILILGDLIIEEGDEMDVVKLDTVWYLFGSLIIRNTKLETMNYLANLFHVAYFGPNPVIQIFSNPNLREVQIPLKNVITRYNRDVLFQDNLPGIFNKTGGVCGFTDVFNVYLLNRTHFNYIGGDCGGLLYSQKLCQCFATGRTSGTENEQLCIQTCNNFNQMKAHILLLPIIFYLRSSLSSNEFYADLQKVLDSNNYKPECVFNQTVLNSATIKLFPKCEIVHGIIVINEKSDLTSSQIKKYFKKMGSITGGFRIENSNLTDLAFLTKPKEYEFTVWCNAYGVFIRNNSNLKSGFKLPVIFISGSDDGNMNCRFEVENNPKLNAGMMCEAPYLISDTDVKVTGNLKNCDGVFIRNNSNLKSEFKLPAIYILGSENGTMNCRFEVENNSKLNAGMMCGPPYHNTDTDVKVTGNSKNC
;
A
#
# COMPACT_ATOMS: atom_id res chain seq x y z
N MET A 1 71.85 -0.88 -57.42
CA MET A 1 71.30 -0.44 -58.71
C MET A 1 69.78 -0.47 -58.57
N ARG A 2 69.15 0.71 -58.58
CA ARG A 2 67.73 1.03 -58.84
C ARG A 2 66.68 0.36 -57.94
N ALA A 3 66.07 1.06 -56.96
CA ALA A 3 65.14 2.20 -57.08
C ALA A 3 63.80 1.83 -57.75
N GLN A 4 62.76 1.72 -56.93
CA GLN A 4 61.34 1.99 -57.21
C GLN A 4 60.65 2.08 -55.84
N ILE A 5 60.68 3.26 -55.21
CA ILE A 5 59.66 4.32 -55.25
C ILE A 5 58.45 3.98 -54.38
N LEU A 6 58.51 4.57 -53.20
CA LEU A 6 57.46 5.00 -52.30
C LEU A 6 56.25 5.56 -53.05
N LEU A 7 55.07 4.96 -52.85
CA LEU A 7 53.78 5.65 -52.94
C LEU A 7 52.77 4.86 -52.10
N PHE A 8 52.86 5.09 -50.78
CA PHE A 8 51.70 5.07 -49.92
C PHE A 8 50.71 6.08 -50.53
N LEU A 9 49.68 5.57 -51.20
CA LEU A 9 48.54 6.40 -51.57
C LEU A 9 47.82 6.78 -50.28
N ILE A 10 48.17 7.96 -49.79
CA ILE A 10 47.30 8.84 -49.03
C ILE A 10 46.06 9.04 -49.91
N SER A 11 45.06 8.16 -49.81
CA SER A 11 43.69 8.61 -50.02
C SER A 11 43.37 9.45 -48.78
N PHE A 12 43.51 10.76 -48.95
CA PHE A 12 42.62 11.71 -48.31
C PHE A 12 41.20 11.17 -48.54
N PHE A 13 40.68 10.40 -47.58
CA PHE A 13 39.27 10.51 -47.29
C PHE A 13 39.14 11.93 -46.72
N LEU A 14 38.85 12.87 -47.61
CA LEU A 14 37.84 13.88 -47.31
C LEU A 14 36.61 13.09 -46.85
N HIS A 15 36.58 12.70 -45.58
CA HIS A 15 35.35 12.52 -44.86
C HIS A 15 34.71 13.90 -44.87
N SER A 16 33.90 14.15 -45.89
CA SER A 16 32.77 15.05 -45.75
C SER A 16 32.06 14.62 -44.47
N SER A 17 32.14 15.50 -43.48
CA SER A 17 31.37 15.53 -42.24
C SER A 17 30.19 14.56 -42.22
N LEU A 18 30.36 13.43 -41.54
CA LEU A 18 29.23 12.69 -40.99
C LEU A 18 29.27 12.92 -39.49
N CYS A 19 28.84 14.12 -39.09
CA CYS A 19 28.29 14.31 -37.75
C CYS A 19 27.13 13.33 -37.62
N SER A 20 27.27 12.27 -36.82
CA SER A 20 26.10 11.50 -36.40
C SER A 20 25.34 12.35 -35.39
N ASN A 21 24.39 13.11 -35.90
CA ASN A 21 23.41 13.81 -35.08
C ASN A 21 22.60 12.78 -34.30
N GLN A 22 22.66 12.85 -32.97
CA GLN A 22 21.95 12.01 -32.01
C GLN A 22 20.43 11.91 -32.28
N PHE A 23 19.88 12.89 -33.00
CA PHE A 23 18.46 13.06 -33.33
C PHE A 23 17.85 12.04 -34.30
N TYR A 24 18.58 11.59 -35.33
CA TYR A 24 18.04 10.58 -36.26
C TYR A 24 17.91 9.22 -35.55
N ALA A 25 18.78 8.96 -34.57
CA ALA A 25 18.67 7.76 -33.74
C ALA A 25 17.43 7.81 -32.84
N ASP A 26 17.04 9.00 -32.33
CA ASP A 26 15.86 9.14 -31.47
C ASP A 26 14.55 8.98 -32.25
N LEU A 27 14.44 9.58 -33.45
CA LEU A 27 13.28 9.32 -34.32
C LEU A 27 13.22 7.85 -34.78
N GLN A 28 14.37 7.25 -35.10
CA GLN A 28 14.41 5.83 -35.50
C GLN A 28 13.90 4.91 -34.39
N LYS A 29 14.28 5.17 -33.13
CA LYS A 29 13.75 4.42 -31.98
C LYS A 29 12.23 4.53 -31.86
N VAL A 30 11.66 5.73 -32.04
CA VAL A 30 10.20 5.93 -32.02
C VAL A 30 9.53 5.03 -33.07
N LEU A 31 10.08 5.02 -34.29
CA LEU A 31 9.56 4.26 -35.42
C LEU A 31 9.73 2.73 -35.25
N ASP A 32 10.83 2.28 -34.66
CA ASP A 32 11.12 0.84 -34.47
C ASP A 32 10.13 0.15 -33.52
N ASN A 33 9.41 0.92 -32.70
CA ASN A 33 8.51 0.41 -31.66
C ASN A 33 7.03 0.64 -31.93
N HIS A 34 6.68 1.33 -33.02
CA HIS A 34 5.29 1.62 -33.36
C HIS A 34 4.92 1.12 -34.75
N ASN A 35 3.68 0.66 -34.90
CA ASN A 35 3.11 0.46 -36.23
C ASN A 35 2.66 1.80 -36.79
N TYR A 36 3.46 2.39 -37.68
CA TYR A 36 3.20 3.72 -38.25
C TYR A 36 2.84 3.66 -39.73
N LYS A 37 2.14 4.71 -40.18
CA LYS A 37 1.95 5.01 -41.62
C LYS A 37 3.08 5.93 -42.09
N PRO A 38 3.82 5.59 -43.17
CA PRO A 38 4.94 6.40 -43.65
C PRO A 38 4.60 7.86 -43.91
N GLU A 39 3.38 8.16 -44.36
CA GLU A 39 2.89 9.51 -44.61
C GLU A 39 2.63 10.35 -43.35
N CYS A 40 2.62 9.72 -42.17
CA CYS A 40 2.43 10.37 -40.86
C CYS A 40 3.75 10.58 -40.10
N VAL A 41 4.88 10.27 -40.72
CA VAL A 41 6.22 10.51 -40.16
C VAL A 41 6.71 11.88 -40.57
N PHE A 42 7.06 12.71 -39.60
CA PHE A 42 7.74 13.99 -39.87
C PHE A 42 9.24 13.81 -39.63
N ASN A 43 9.99 13.65 -40.73
CA ASN A 43 11.43 13.40 -40.69
C ASN A 43 12.28 14.69 -40.68
N GLN A 44 11.67 15.85 -40.54
CA GLN A 44 12.37 17.13 -40.43
C GLN A 44 12.50 17.51 -38.97
N THR A 45 13.72 17.67 -38.48
CA THR A 45 13.93 17.85 -37.04
C THR A 45 13.74 19.30 -36.60
N VAL A 46 14.37 20.27 -37.26
CA VAL A 46 14.26 21.69 -36.89
C VAL A 46 13.07 22.33 -37.60
N LEU A 47 12.19 22.96 -36.82
CA LEU A 47 11.00 23.63 -37.33
C LEU A 47 11.35 25.02 -37.88
N THR A 48 11.11 25.23 -39.18
CA THR A 48 11.27 26.50 -39.89
C THR A 48 10.12 26.69 -40.88
N SER A 49 9.99 27.87 -41.46
CA SER A 49 8.99 28.16 -42.50
C SER A 49 9.12 27.30 -43.76
N GLU A 50 10.28 26.67 -43.97
CA GLU A 50 10.49 25.68 -45.02
C GLU A 50 10.09 24.28 -44.59
N THR A 51 10.57 23.81 -43.44
CA THR A 51 10.35 22.42 -42.99
C THR A 51 8.92 22.17 -42.53
N ILE A 52 8.25 23.16 -41.92
CA ILE A 52 6.87 23.01 -41.43
C ILE A 52 5.86 22.77 -42.57
N LYS A 53 6.18 23.14 -43.81
CA LYS A 53 5.32 22.85 -44.98
C LYS A 53 5.22 21.35 -45.28
N LEU A 54 6.19 20.58 -44.81
CA LEU A 54 6.23 19.12 -44.91
C LEU A 54 5.54 18.42 -43.73
N PHE A 55 4.97 19.18 -42.79
CA PHE A 55 4.32 18.61 -41.61
C PHE A 55 3.11 17.73 -42.02
N PRO A 56 3.02 16.48 -41.53
CA PRO A 56 1.95 15.57 -41.90
C PRO A 56 0.57 16.09 -41.53
N LYS A 57 -0.42 15.70 -42.32
CA LYS A 57 -1.83 15.94 -42.03
C LYS A 57 -2.46 14.67 -41.48
N CYS A 58 -1.98 14.22 -40.33
CA CYS A 58 -2.45 13.03 -39.62
C CYS A 58 -2.93 13.40 -38.21
N ASP A 59 -3.79 12.55 -37.66
CA ASP A 59 -4.26 12.66 -36.27
C ASP A 59 -3.15 12.16 -35.32
N ASP A 60 -2.52 11.04 -35.66
CA ASP A 60 -1.28 10.55 -35.04
C ASP A 60 -0.06 10.93 -35.89
N VAL A 61 0.92 11.62 -35.31
CA VAL A 61 2.16 12.04 -35.99
C VAL A 61 3.37 11.47 -35.26
N TYR A 62 4.32 10.90 -36.03
CA TYR A 62 5.57 10.35 -35.50
C TYR A 62 6.72 11.32 -35.77
N ALA A 63 7.25 11.99 -34.75
CA ALA A 63 8.26 13.04 -34.95
C ALA A 63 9.10 13.40 -33.71
N ILE A 64 10.33 13.84 -33.94
CA ILE A 64 11.11 14.62 -32.96
C ILE A 64 11.19 16.06 -33.46
N ILE A 65 10.53 16.99 -32.76
CA ILE A 65 10.40 18.38 -33.18
C ILE A 65 11.35 19.26 -32.36
N VAL A 66 12.27 19.92 -33.05
CA VAL A 66 13.23 20.86 -32.47
C VAL A 66 12.84 22.29 -32.85
N ILE A 67 12.71 23.15 -31.84
CA ILE A 67 12.50 24.59 -31.98
C ILE A 67 13.71 25.29 -31.37
N ASN A 68 14.43 26.08 -32.16
CA ASN A 68 15.62 26.76 -31.66
C ASN A 68 15.84 28.15 -32.27
N GLU A 69 17.05 28.70 -32.17
CA GLU A 69 17.38 30.02 -32.70
C GLU A 69 17.16 30.14 -34.23
N LYS A 70 17.11 29.01 -34.95
CA LYS A 70 16.84 28.95 -36.39
C LYS A 70 15.35 28.92 -36.73
N THR A 71 14.48 28.72 -35.75
CA THR A 71 13.03 28.75 -35.97
C THR A 71 12.57 30.18 -36.21
N ASP A 72 12.18 30.46 -37.45
CA ASP A 72 11.67 31.74 -37.95
C ASP A 72 10.14 31.86 -37.86
N LEU A 73 9.50 30.94 -37.13
CA LEU A 73 8.06 30.84 -36.98
C LEU A 73 7.60 31.35 -35.62
N THR A 74 6.46 32.03 -35.60
CA THR A 74 5.72 32.37 -34.38
C THR A 74 4.87 31.18 -33.92
N SER A 75 4.51 31.16 -32.63
CA SER A 75 3.61 30.14 -32.05
C SER A 75 2.28 30.05 -32.80
N SER A 76 1.71 31.17 -33.25
CA SER A 76 0.47 31.14 -34.06
C SER A 76 0.67 30.51 -35.44
N GLN A 77 1.85 30.65 -36.06
CA GLN A 77 2.14 30.02 -37.35
C GLN A 77 2.32 28.53 -37.19
N ILE A 78 3.03 28.08 -36.15
CA ILE A 78 3.22 26.66 -35.82
C ILE A 78 1.87 25.98 -35.59
N LYS A 79 1.03 26.59 -34.76
CA LYS A 79 -0.32 26.11 -34.43
C LYS A 79 -1.18 25.80 -35.65
N LYS A 80 -1.05 26.60 -36.71
CA LYS A 80 -1.84 26.41 -37.94
C LYS A 80 -1.55 25.08 -38.62
N TYR A 81 -0.30 24.61 -38.56
CA TYR A 81 0.12 23.34 -39.15
C TYR A 81 -0.19 22.15 -38.24
N PHE A 82 -0.14 22.34 -36.92
CA PHE A 82 -0.48 21.28 -35.96
C PHE A 82 -1.98 21.04 -35.78
N LYS A 83 -2.83 21.85 -36.43
CA LYS A 83 -4.29 21.82 -36.25
C LYS A 83 -4.97 20.44 -36.42
N LYS A 84 -4.37 19.53 -37.20
CA LYS A 84 -4.92 18.19 -37.42
C LYS A 84 -4.33 17.14 -36.46
N MET A 85 -3.15 17.41 -35.89
CA MET A 85 -2.46 16.48 -35.01
C MET A 85 -3.15 16.46 -33.64
N GLU A 86 -3.65 15.29 -33.26
CA GLU A 86 -4.23 15.00 -31.94
C GLU A 86 -3.18 14.36 -31.03
N MET A 87 -2.33 13.48 -31.57
CA MET A 87 -1.29 12.76 -30.84
C MET A 87 0.07 12.93 -31.52
N LEU A 88 1.10 13.24 -30.72
CA LEU A 88 2.50 13.22 -31.15
C LEU A 88 3.21 12.03 -30.50
N LEU A 89 3.52 11.01 -31.28
CA LEU A 89 4.38 9.91 -30.86
C LEU A 89 5.84 10.30 -31.14
N GLY A 90 6.54 10.73 -30.10
CA GLY A 90 7.85 11.36 -30.18
C GLY A 90 8.00 12.52 -29.20
N GLY A 91 8.85 13.51 -29.45
CA GLY A 91 9.24 14.50 -28.44
C GLY A 91 9.47 15.92 -28.97
N PHE A 92 9.50 16.88 -28.05
CA PHE A 92 9.85 18.28 -28.33
C PHE A 92 11.15 18.68 -27.64
N ARG A 93 12.00 19.39 -28.38
CA ARG A 93 13.16 20.09 -27.82
C ARG A 93 13.11 21.56 -28.20
N ILE A 94 12.94 22.43 -27.21
CA ILE A 94 12.82 23.88 -27.40
C ILE A 94 14.00 24.54 -26.70
N GLU A 95 15.02 24.95 -27.47
CA GLU A 95 16.26 25.47 -26.92
C GLU A 95 16.65 26.80 -27.57
N ASN A 96 17.04 27.81 -26.79
CA ASN A 96 17.54 29.09 -27.34
C ASN A 96 16.61 29.77 -28.37
N SER A 97 15.30 29.51 -28.32
CA SER A 97 14.33 30.03 -29.28
C SER A 97 13.97 31.49 -29.01
N ASN A 98 13.41 32.14 -30.02
CA ASN A 98 12.83 33.49 -29.90
C ASN A 98 11.33 33.48 -29.54
N LEU A 99 10.75 32.33 -29.22
CA LEU A 99 9.33 32.24 -28.85
C LEU A 99 9.06 32.94 -27.51
N THR A 100 7.91 33.59 -27.43
CA THR A 100 7.43 34.28 -26.20
C THR A 100 6.39 33.47 -25.44
N ASP A 101 5.74 32.52 -26.12
CA ASP A 101 4.72 31.63 -25.59
C ASP A 101 4.73 30.30 -26.37
N LEU A 102 4.00 29.29 -25.90
CA LEU A 102 3.81 28.01 -26.59
C LEU A 102 2.34 27.78 -26.92
N ALA A 103 1.64 28.82 -27.35
CA ALA A 103 0.21 28.75 -27.65
C ALA A 103 -0.16 27.76 -28.76
N PHE A 104 0.83 27.20 -29.48
CA PHE A 104 0.61 26.09 -30.41
C PHE A 104 0.28 24.75 -29.72
N LEU A 105 0.55 24.62 -28.42
CA LEU A 105 0.20 23.46 -27.60
C LEU A 105 -1.15 23.63 -26.86
N THR A 106 -1.92 24.69 -27.14
CA THR A 106 -3.24 24.95 -26.53
C THR A 106 -4.29 25.12 -27.62
N GLU A 107 -5.55 24.70 -27.43
CA GLU A 107 -6.65 25.15 -28.30
C GLU A 107 -7.39 26.38 -27.73
N PRO A 108 -7.93 27.30 -28.56
CA PRO A 108 -8.76 28.40 -28.08
C PRO A 108 -10.28 28.08 -28.13
N LYS A 109 -10.88 27.98 -26.94
CA LYS A 109 -12.33 28.13 -26.59
C LYS A 109 -13.27 26.93 -26.92
N VAL A 110 -14.29 26.53 -26.14
CA VAL A 110 -14.86 26.78 -24.79
C VAL A 110 -16.05 25.77 -24.64
N TYR A 111 -16.30 25.24 -23.43
CA TYR A 111 -17.43 24.40 -22.97
C TYR A 111 -17.57 22.95 -23.49
N SER A 112 -16.62 22.08 -23.14
CA SER A 112 -16.90 20.70 -22.71
C SER A 112 -15.72 20.23 -21.85
N PHE A 113 -15.93 19.35 -20.87
CA PHE A 113 -14.91 18.91 -19.90
C PHE A 113 -13.79 18.04 -20.51
N THR A 114 -13.46 18.23 -21.77
CA THR A 114 -12.30 17.60 -22.43
C THR A 114 -11.75 18.60 -23.43
N LEU A 115 -10.63 19.24 -23.07
CA LEU A 115 -9.83 20.04 -23.99
C LEU A 115 -9.05 19.05 -24.87
N PRO A 116 -9.07 19.14 -26.21
CA PRO A 116 -8.08 18.45 -27.03
C PRO A 116 -6.71 19.06 -26.73
N TYR A 117 -5.83 18.28 -26.12
CA TYR A 117 -4.42 18.59 -25.89
C TYR A 117 -3.59 17.66 -26.80
N ILE A 118 -2.38 18.10 -27.19
CA ILE A 118 -1.45 17.21 -27.91
C ILE A 118 -0.92 16.21 -26.90
N ASP A 119 -1.28 14.94 -27.05
CA ASP A 119 -0.74 13.87 -26.20
C ASP A 119 0.66 13.48 -26.67
N ILE A 120 1.62 13.43 -25.74
CA ILE A 120 3.00 13.04 -26.00
C ILE A 120 3.20 11.73 -25.26
N VAL A 121 3.35 10.63 -26.01
CA VAL A 121 3.31 9.29 -25.43
C VAL A 121 4.62 8.56 -25.71
N GLY A 122 5.19 7.94 -24.67
CA GLY A 122 6.28 6.96 -24.78
C GLY A 122 5.77 5.57 -25.17
N ASN A 123 6.57 4.52 -24.99
CA ASN A 123 6.06 3.15 -25.13
C ASN A 123 5.31 2.69 -23.86
N GLU A 124 4.30 1.83 -24.02
CA GLU A 124 3.51 1.21 -22.94
C GLU A 124 4.34 0.40 -21.92
N ASP A 125 5.59 0.05 -22.24
CA ASP A 125 6.51 -0.72 -21.38
C ASP A 125 7.55 0.13 -20.64
N GLY A 126 7.52 1.47 -20.81
CA GLY A 126 8.47 2.40 -20.17
C GLY A 126 9.90 2.33 -20.72
N THR A 127 10.15 1.64 -21.84
CA THR A 127 11.52 1.47 -22.38
C THR A 127 11.97 2.62 -23.29
N MET A 128 11.06 3.51 -23.68
CA MET A 128 11.33 4.68 -24.51
C MET A 128 10.79 5.97 -23.90
N ASN A 129 11.71 6.85 -23.48
CA ASN A 129 11.41 8.20 -23.02
C ASN A 129 11.45 9.16 -24.21
N CYS A 130 10.37 9.90 -24.42
CA CYS A 130 10.40 11.07 -25.29
C CYS A 130 10.67 12.31 -24.42
N PRO A 131 11.84 12.95 -24.54
CA PRO A 131 12.15 14.11 -23.72
C PRO A 131 11.29 15.31 -24.15
N PHE A 132 10.71 16.00 -23.17
CA PHE A 132 10.11 17.31 -23.36
C PHE A 132 10.99 18.37 -22.70
N GLU A 133 11.91 18.92 -23.48
CA GLU A 133 12.95 19.83 -22.99
C GLU A 133 12.66 21.28 -23.43
N VAL A 134 12.63 22.21 -22.47
CA VAL A 134 12.48 23.64 -22.70
C VAL A 134 13.59 24.38 -21.96
N GLU A 135 14.63 24.75 -22.70
CA GLU A 135 15.88 25.22 -22.12
C GLU A 135 16.35 26.57 -22.66
N ASN A 136 16.79 27.44 -21.76
CA ASN A 136 17.51 28.68 -22.08
C ASN A 136 16.73 29.66 -22.97
N ASN A 137 15.40 29.59 -22.98
CA ASN A 137 14.55 30.51 -23.73
C ASN A 137 14.29 31.77 -22.89
N THR A 138 15.23 32.72 -22.92
CA THR A 138 15.24 33.94 -22.07
C THR A 138 14.00 34.84 -22.20
N LYS A 139 13.20 34.68 -23.26
CA LYS A 139 11.95 35.43 -23.50
C LYS A 139 10.68 34.62 -23.22
N LEU A 140 10.80 33.32 -23.03
CA LEU A 140 9.68 32.40 -22.90
C LEU A 140 9.24 32.24 -21.44
N ASN A 141 7.96 32.48 -21.17
CA ASN A 141 7.36 32.11 -19.89
C ASN A 141 6.89 30.64 -19.97
N ALA A 142 7.71 29.72 -19.49
CA ALA A 142 7.45 28.29 -19.45
C ALA A 142 6.75 27.85 -18.15
N GLY A 143 6.25 28.79 -17.33
CA GLY A 143 5.66 28.46 -16.02
C GLY A 143 4.36 27.64 -16.09
N MET A 144 3.69 27.58 -17.25
CA MET A 144 2.45 26.81 -17.45
C MET A 144 2.70 25.34 -17.83
N MET A 145 3.96 24.95 -18.06
CA MET A 145 4.31 23.64 -18.63
C MET A 145 4.39 22.50 -17.59
N CYS A 146 4.27 22.85 -16.32
CA CYS A 146 4.23 21.93 -15.20
C CYS A 146 2.86 22.06 -14.53
N GLY A 147 1.79 21.93 -15.32
CA GLY A 147 0.38 21.96 -14.92
C GLY A 147 -0.45 21.14 -15.93
N PRO A 148 -1.58 20.51 -15.53
CA PRO A 148 -2.45 19.85 -16.51
C PRO A 148 -2.89 20.87 -17.57
N PRO A 149 -2.92 20.53 -18.87
CA PRO A 149 -2.88 19.19 -19.46
C PRO A 149 -1.48 18.70 -19.90
N TYR A 150 -0.39 19.38 -19.52
CA TYR A 150 0.98 19.00 -19.93
C TYR A 150 1.62 17.95 -19.02
N TYR A 151 0.87 17.47 -18.02
CA TYR A 151 1.20 16.36 -17.15
C TYR A 151 0.50 15.10 -17.63
N HIS A 152 1.26 14.22 -18.29
CA HIS A 152 0.96 12.79 -18.33
C HIS A 152 2.13 12.05 -17.70
N THR A 153 1.86 10.87 -17.14
CA THR A 153 2.79 10.07 -16.33
C THR A 153 4.04 9.59 -17.10
N ASP A 154 4.04 9.72 -18.42
CA ASP A 154 4.94 9.01 -19.32
C ASP A 154 5.99 9.91 -20.01
N VAL A 155 6.07 11.20 -19.63
CA VAL A 155 6.95 12.19 -20.28
C VAL A 155 7.89 12.88 -19.27
N ASP A 156 9.19 12.80 -19.52
CA ASP A 156 10.20 13.53 -18.75
C ASP A 156 10.19 15.02 -19.17
N VAL A 157 9.65 15.90 -18.31
CA VAL A 157 9.58 17.34 -18.54
C VAL A 157 10.76 18.06 -17.89
N LYS A 158 11.62 18.69 -18.70
CA LYS A 158 12.77 19.47 -18.25
C LYS A 158 12.64 20.93 -18.66
N VAL A 159 12.40 21.83 -17.70
CA VAL A 159 12.16 23.27 -17.96
C VAL A 159 13.15 24.13 -17.18
N THR A 160 14.21 24.62 -17.85
CA THR A 160 15.29 25.39 -17.19
C THR A 160 15.75 26.60 -18.02
N GLY A 161 16.32 27.62 -17.37
CA GLY A 161 16.91 28.78 -18.08
C GLY A 161 15.92 29.70 -18.84
N ASN A 162 14.61 29.58 -18.62
CA ASN A 162 13.59 30.40 -19.31
C ASN A 162 13.23 31.68 -18.53
N SER A 163 12.44 32.60 -19.12
CA SER A 163 12.03 33.86 -18.48
C SER A 163 11.19 33.65 -17.21
N LYS A 164 10.47 32.52 -17.15
CA LYS A 164 9.87 31.94 -15.95
C LYS A 164 9.84 30.42 -16.10
N ASN A 165 10.47 29.71 -15.16
CA ASN A 165 10.44 28.23 -15.09
C ASN A 165 9.28 27.75 -14.21
N CYS A 166 9.14 26.44 -14.08
CA CYS A 166 8.17 25.81 -13.17
C CYS A 166 8.53 26.05 -11.69
N GLY A 167 7.52 26.19 -10.83
CA GLY A 167 7.69 26.37 -9.38
C GLY A 167 7.78 25.07 -8.57
N HIS A 168 7.57 23.91 -9.22
CA HIS A 168 7.56 22.55 -8.66
C HIS A 168 8.01 21.59 -9.78
N THR A 169 8.95 20.69 -9.52
CA THR A 169 9.43 19.70 -10.49
C THR A 169 9.15 18.30 -9.91
N THR A 170 8.42 17.47 -10.65
CA THR A 170 8.12 16.07 -10.27
C THR A 170 8.89 15.14 -11.20
N LEU A 171 9.52 14.09 -10.65
CA LEU A 171 10.10 13.01 -11.43
C LEU A 171 9.14 11.81 -11.40
N THR A 172 8.56 11.41 -12.52
CA THR A 172 7.53 10.35 -12.55
C THR A 172 8.06 8.93 -12.73
N GLN A 173 9.32 8.79 -13.17
CA GLN A 173 10.00 7.51 -13.38
C GLN A 173 11.14 7.25 -12.38
N GLY A 174 11.11 7.92 -11.25
CA GLY A 174 12.08 7.80 -10.17
C GLY A 174 13.31 8.66 -10.39
N LEU A 175 14.43 8.27 -9.78
CA LEU A 175 15.70 8.98 -9.88
C LEU A 175 16.82 7.99 -10.16
N LEU A 176 17.36 8.00 -11.39
CA LEU A 176 18.45 7.15 -11.80
C LEU A 176 19.74 7.96 -11.98
N LEU A 177 20.71 7.78 -11.08
CA LEU A 177 22.03 8.42 -11.18
C LEU A 177 23.13 7.35 -11.19
N LYS A 178 23.54 6.92 -12.40
CA LYS A 178 24.58 5.90 -12.59
C LYS A 178 25.83 6.52 -13.19
N GLY A 179 26.87 6.70 -12.37
CA GLY A 179 28.13 7.35 -12.80
C GLY A 179 28.05 8.86 -13.02
N ALA A 180 26.86 9.46 -12.87
CA ALA A 180 26.62 10.89 -13.02
C ALA A 180 26.80 11.63 -11.69
N ASN A 181 27.50 12.77 -11.73
CA ASN A 181 27.78 13.60 -10.54
C ASN A 181 27.15 15.00 -10.62
N ASP A 182 26.68 15.42 -11.80
CA ASP A 182 25.95 16.68 -11.94
C ASP A 182 24.51 16.46 -11.45
N THR A 183 24.13 17.23 -10.43
CA THR A 183 22.80 17.18 -9.78
C THR A 183 22.13 18.56 -9.77
N SER A 184 22.67 19.52 -10.53
CA SER A 184 22.21 20.91 -10.57
C SER A 184 20.71 21.02 -10.90
N PHE A 185 20.25 20.18 -11.82
CA PHE A 185 18.85 20.08 -12.26
C PHE A 185 17.90 19.58 -11.15
N LEU A 186 18.39 18.83 -10.17
CA LEU A 186 17.56 18.20 -9.12
C LEU A 186 17.21 19.14 -7.97
N SER A 187 17.84 20.31 -7.89
CA SER A 187 17.63 21.26 -6.79
C SER A 187 16.21 21.84 -6.71
N THR A 188 15.44 21.73 -7.80
CA THR A 188 14.04 22.18 -7.92
C THR A 188 13.02 21.05 -7.78
N VAL A 189 13.49 19.79 -7.68
CA VAL A 189 12.63 18.62 -7.56
C VAL A 189 12.00 18.57 -6.18
N THR A 190 10.68 18.42 -6.18
CA THR A 190 9.82 18.46 -5.00
C THR A 190 9.09 17.13 -4.78
N GLU A 191 8.98 16.30 -5.82
CA GLU A 191 8.34 14.99 -5.76
C GLU A 191 9.07 13.98 -6.65
N ILE A 192 9.17 12.75 -6.18
CA ILE A 192 9.76 11.62 -6.92
C ILE A 192 8.81 10.43 -6.83
N THR A 193 8.18 10.10 -7.95
CA THR A 193 7.40 8.88 -8.14
C THR A 193 8.27 7.88 -8.89
N GLY A 194 8.44 6.67 -8.38
CA GLY A 194 9.32 5.62 -8.94
C GLY A 194 10.56 5.31 -8.09
N ILE A 195 11.38 4.37 -8.55
CA ILE A 195 12.57 3.88 -7.84
C ILE A 195 13.68 4.93 -7.82
N VAL A 196 14.35 5.09 -6.69
CA VAL A 196 15.60 5.86 -6.59
C VAL A 196 16.78 4.93 -6.66
N ASP A 197 17.63 5.07 -7.68
CA ASP A 197 18.81 4.23 -7.89
C ASP A 197 20.04 5.10 -8.18
N ILE A 198 20.86 5.31 -7.16
CA ILE A 198 22.08 6.13 -7.23
C ILE A 198 23.29 5.22 -7.05
N GLN A 199 24.04 5.02 -8.14
CA GLN A 199 25.17 4.10 -8.14
C GLN A 199 26.43 4.65 -8.82
N ASN A 200 27.59 4.19 -8.34
CA ASN A 200 28.89 4.45 -8.96
C ASN A 200 29.21 5.95 -9.10
N THR A 201 28.71 6.78 -8.18
CA THR A 201 28.90 8.24 -8.19
C THR A 201 29.97 8.67 -7.19
N ARG A 202 30.39 9.94 -7.28
CA ARG A 202 31.25 10.64 -6.31
C ARG A 202 30.44 11.64 -5.47
N LEU A 203 29.14 11.42 -5.34
CA LEU A 203 28.27 12.27 -4.54
C LEU A 203 28.58 12.08 -3.05
N GLN A 204 28.72 13.18 -2.32
CA GLN A 204 29.06 13.13 -0.89
C GLN A 204 27.85 12.89 0.03
N ASN A 205 26.65 13.25 -0.43
CA ASN A 205 25.37 13.14 0.29
C ASN A 205 24.19 13.49 -0.64
N LEU A 206 22.96 13.42 -0.12
CA LEU A 206 21.71 13.67 -0.86
C LEU A 206 21.15 15.10 -0.71
N SER A 207 21.96 16.08 -0.27
CA SER A 207 21.49 17.45 -0.04
C SER A 207 20.98 18.17 -1.31
N PHE A 208 21.28 17.67 -2.50
CA PHE A 208 20.69 18.15 -3.75
C PHE A 208 19.18 17.90 -3.82
N LEU A 209 18.65 16.93 -3.06
CA LEU A 209 17.22 16.63 -2.93
C LEU A 209 16.52 17.47 -1.85
N LYS A 210 17.15 18.53 -1.32
CA LYS A 210 16.59 19.39 -0.24
C LYS A 210 15.14 19.89 -0.46
N SER A 211 14.72 19.99 -1.71
CA SER A 211 13.40 20.48 -2.09
C SER A 211 12.34 19.38 -2.14
N VAL A 212 12.75 18.10 -2.13
CA VAL A 212 11.84 16.94 -2.16
C VAL A 212 10.99 16.91 -0.89
N ARG A 213 9.69 16.65 -1.06
CA ARG A 213 8.67 16.60 0.00
C ARG A 213 7.90 15.29 -0.01
N SER A 214 7.75 14.65 -1.17
CA SER A 214 7.08 13.36 -1.32
C SER A 214 7.89 12.36 -2.13
N PHE A 215 7.79 11.11 -1.72
CA PHE A 215 8.15 9.94 -2.53
C PHE A 215 6.90 9.12 -2.79
N GLU A 216 6.75 8.58 -4.00
CA GLU A 216 5.75 7.58 -4.33
C GLU A 216 6.47 6.38 -4.94
N PHE A 217 6.55 5.27 -4.22
CA PHE A 217 7.24 4.07 -4.69
C PHE A 217 6.26 3.08 -5.33
N PRO A 218 6.71 2.29 -6.31
CA PRO A 218 5.89 1.22 -6.88
C PRO A 218 5.59 0.14 -5.83
N ASP A 219 4.47 -0.56 -5.99
CA ASP A 219 4.16 -1.77 -5.23
C ASP A 219 5.09 -2.90 -5.66
N THR A 220 6.15 -3.13 -4.88
CA THR A 220 7.12 -4.19 -5.13
C THR A 220 7.78 -4.65 -3.82
N THR A 221 8.26 -5.89 -3.82
CA THR A 221 9.14 -6.44 -2.77
C THR A 221 10.62 -6.14 -3.03
N ASP A 222 10.95 -5.57 -4.19
CA ASP A 222 12.32 -5.23 -4.58
C ASP A 222 12.81 -3.92 -3.93
N VAL A 223 14.11 -3.63 -4.10
CA VAL A 223 14.72 -2.40 -3.58
C VAL A 223 14.17 -1.18 -4.30
N VAL A 224 13.48 -0.30 -3.57
CA VAL A 224 12.90 0.96 -4.10
C VAL A 224 13.79 2.17 -3.91
N PHE A 225 14.77 2.07 -2.99
CA PHE A 225 15.77 3.11 -2.77
C PHE A 225 17.15 2.48 -2.62
N ASN A 226 17.99 2.66 -3.64
CA ASN A 226 19.28 2.02 -3.76
C ASN A 226 20.42 3.05 -3.79
N LEU A 227 21.31 2.98 -2.81
CA LEU A 227 22.59 3.68 -2.77
C LEU A 227 23.70 2.63 -2.81
N LYS A 228 24.37 2.50 -3.96
CA LYS A 228 25.37 1.45 -4.17
C LYS A 228 26.66 1.97 -4.78
N ASN A 229 27.82 1.54 -4.26
CA ASN A 229 29.13 1.88 -4.82
C ASN A 229 29.39 3.40 -4.94
N ASN A 230 29.04 4.17 -3.91
CA ASN A 230 29.29 5.62 -3.87
C ASN A 230 30.37 5.92 -2.82
N PRO A 231 31.67 5.75 -3.15
CA PRO A 231 32.74 5.70 -2.17
C PRO A 231 33.01 7.02 -1.46
N GLU A 232 32.57 8.16 -2.01
CA GLU A 232 32.72 9.49 -1.39
C GLU A 232 31.50 9.89 -0.52
N MET A 233 30.45 9.06 -0.49
CA MET A 233 29.23 9.34 0.27
C MET A 233 29.43 9.10 1.76
N GLY A 234 29.80 10.16 2.49
CA GLY A 234 30.09 10.11 3.93
C GLY A 234 28.89 10.39 4.84
N ARG A 235 27.82 11.00 4.34
CA ARG A 235 26.59 11.26 5.11
C ARG A 235 25.37 11.13 4.22
N LEU A 236 24.21 10.84 4.81
CA LEU A 236 22.96 10.77 4.06
C LEU A 236 22.43 12.18 3.74
N ARG A 237 22.23 13.02 4.78
CA ARG A 237 21.62 14.37 4.67
C ARG A 237 20.33 14.34 3.86
N PHE A 238 19.46 13.42 4.25
CA PHE A 238 18.17 13.25 3.62
C PHE A 238 17.31 14.51 3.81
N PRO A 239 16.55 14.96 2.80
CA PRO A 239 15.61 16.06 2.98
C PRO A 239 14.53 15.70 3.99
N ASN A 240 13.94 16.72 4.62
CA ASN A 240 12.76 16.52 5.46
C ASN A 240 11.56 16.20 4.55
N ILE A 241 11.22 14.92 4.47
CA ILE A 241 10.14 14.40 3.62
C ILE A 241 8.88 14.35 4.45
N SER A 242 7.81 14.92 3.92
CA SER A 242 6.54 15.00 4.62
C SER A 242 5.76 13.70 4.50
N ASN A 243 5.80 13.04 3.34
CA ASN A 243 5.02 11.84 3.06
C ASN A 243 5.77 10.86 2.15
N ILE A 244 5.63 9.56 2.41
CA ILE A 244 5.92 8.50 1.44
C ILE A 244 4.58 7.83 1.12
N TYR A 245 4.15 7.91 -0.13
CA TYR A 245 2.90 7.33 -0.62
C TYR A 245 3.16 5.98 -1.30
N ILE A 246 2.18 5.08 -1.21
CA ILE A 246 2.16 3.77 -1.88
C ILE A 246 0.91 3.74 -2.75
N GLN A 247 1.03 3.22 -3.98
CA GLN A 247 -0.11 2.65 -4.68
C GLN A 247 -0.44 1.30 -4.02
N LYS A 248 -1.38 1.37 -3.07
CA LYS A 248 -1.75 0.39 -2.04
C LYS A 248 -1.62 -1.10 -2.41
N GLY A 249 -0.73 -1.78 -1.69
CA GLY A 249 -0.82 -3.19 -1.31
C GLY A 249 -0.49 -3.35 0.18
N LEU A 250 -1.07 -4.33 0.87
CA LEU A 250 -0.83 -4.57 2.32
C LEU A 250 0.47 -5.32 2.61
N ASP A 251 1.13 -5.79 1.55
CA ASP A 251 2.37 -6.58 1.60
C ASP A 251 3.63 -5.76 1.27
N THR A 252 3.48 -4.48 0.91
CA THR A 252 4.60 -3.62 0.50
C THR A 252 5.42 -3.16 1.70
N ASN A 253 6.65 -3.66 1.79
CA ASN A 253 7.67 -3.08 2.66
C ASN A 253 8.60 -2.22 1.80
N PHE A 254 8.86 -0.98 2.22
CA PHE A 254 9.89 -0.18 1.57
C PHE A 254 11.26 -0.81 1.84
N LEU A 255 11.81 -1.50 0.86
CA LEU A 255 13.11 -2.13 0.96
C LEU A 255 14.19 -1.19 0.41
N PHE A 256 15.10 -0.76 1.29
CA PHE A 256 16.21 0.13 0.97
C PHE A 256 17.53 -0.67 0.91
N ASN A 257 18.49 -0.20 0.13
CA ASN A 257 19.82 -0.81 0.06
C ASN A 257 20.91 0.24 0.12
N PHE A 258 21.72 0.23 1.20
CA PHE A 258 22.91 1.05 1.35
C PHE A 258 24.14 0.15 1.35
N GLU A 259 24.85 0.11 0.24
CA GLU A 259 25.93 -0.86 0.01
C GLU A 259 27.16 -0.18 -0.59
N ASN A 260 28.34 -0.50 -0.04
CA ASN A 260 29.63 -0.01 -0.56
C ASN A 260 29.68 1.53 -0.70
N LEU A 261 29.29 2.22 0.38
CA LEU A 261 29.41 3.68 0.53
C LEU A 261 30.78 4.02 1.15
N HIS A 262 31.01 5.28 1.53
CA HIS A 262 32.23 5.66 2.24
C HIS A 262 32.39 4.88 3.55
N LEU A 263 33.63 4.56 3.95
CA LEU A 263 33.92 3.77 5.16
C LEU A 263 33.37 4.41 6.46
N GLU A 264 33.37 5.74 6.51
CA GLU A 264 32.82 6.54 7.61
C GLU A 264 31.37 6.98 7.38
N PHE A 265 30.66 6.39 6.41
CA PHE A 265 29.24 6.66 6.23
C PHE A 265 28.47 6.33 7.51
N CYS A 266 27.79 7.33 8.06
CA CYS A 266 26.99 7.18 9.27
C CYS A 266 25.59 7.78 9.13
N LEU A 267 24.65 7.23 9.88
CA LEU A 267 23.28 7.70 10.05
C LEU A 267 23.10 8.25 11.46
N THR A 268 22.41 9.37 11.60
CA THR A 268 22.10 9.94 12.92
C THR A 268 20.87 9.27 13.54
N PRO A 269 20.76 9.25 14.88
CA PRO A 269 19.52 8.90 15.56
C PRO A 269 18.29 9.61 15.01
N ALA A 270 18.37 10.91 14.73
CA ALA A 270 17.26 11.67 14.13
C ALA A 270 16.87 11.16 12.73
N GLU A 271 17.84 10.92 11.83
CA GLU A 271 17.58 10.32 10.50
C GLU A 271 16.90 8.95 10.62
N ILE A 272 17.24 8.17 11.65
CA ILE A 272 16.65 6.84 11.86
C ILE A 272 15.24 6.92 12.45
N VAL A 273 15.00 7.80 13.44
CA VAL A 273 13.68 7.95 14.08
C VAL A 273 12.68 8.63 13.16
N ASP A 274 13.02 9.84 12.71
CA ASP A 274 12.08 10.74 12.03
C ASP A 274 11.81 10.34 10.58
N PHE A 275 12.63 9.45 10.03
CA PHE A 275 12.44 8.96 8.66
C PHE A 275 12.29 7.45 8.59
N PHE A 276 13.32 6.68 8.95
CA PHE A 276 13.27 5.23 8.72
C PHE A 276 12.23 4.50 9.60
N PHE A 277 12.15 4.80 10.90
CA PHE A 277 11.14 4.20 11.78
C PHE A 277 9.75 4.77 11.54
N GLN A 278 9.63 6.09 11.35
CA GLN A 278 8.33 6.72 11.06
C GLN A 278 7.66 6.17 9.80
N HIS A 279 8.44 5.83 8.78
CA HIS A 279 7.94 5.28 7.52
C HIS A 279 8.14 3.76 7.37
N ASP A 280 8.41 3.05 8.47
CA ASP A 280 8.50 1.58 8.48
C ASP A 280 9.51 0.99 7.45
N ILE A 281 10.59 1.72 7.17
CA ILE A 281 11.59 1.33 6.18
C ILE A 281 12.38 0.10 6.65
N SER A 282 12.56 -0.87 5.75
CA SER A 282 13.40 -2.06 5.93
C SER A 282 14.64 -2.00 5.03
N PHE A 283 15.69 -2.74 5.37
CA PHE A 283 16.95 -2.73 4.62
C PHE A 283 17.32 -4.12 4.13
N LEU A 284 17.70 -4.20 2.84
CA LEU A 284 18.38 -5.37 2.28
C LEU A 284 19.83 -5.43 2.78
N ASN A 285 20.57 -4.32 2.62
CA ASN A 285 21.87 -4.10 3.25
C ASN A 285 21.92 -2.69 3.83
N ILE A 286 22.65 -2.53 4.94
CA ILE A 286 22.92 -1.24 5.56
C ILE A 286 24.37 -1.12 6.00
N HIS A 287 25.25 -0.78 5.06
CA HIS A 287 26.67 -0.53 5.32
C HIS A 287 26.88 0.87 5.91
N ALA A 288 26.35 1.10 7.11
CA ALA A 288 26.44 2.37 7.83
C ALA A 288 26.93 2.18 9.27
N LYS A 289 27.41 3.27 9.87
CA LYS A 289 27.62 3.40 11.32
C LYS A 289 26.53 4.29 11.94
N LEU A 290 26.42 4.28 13.27
CA LEU A 290 25.70 5.34 13.97
C LEU A 290 26.62 6.55 14.12
N CYS A 291 26.13 7.76 13.86
CA CYS A 291 26.92 8.97 14.06
C CYS A 291 27.08 9.31 15.56
N ASP A 292 28.19 9.99 15.91
CA ASP A 292 28.41 10.50 17.28
C ASP A 292 27.42 11.62 17.65
N GLU A 293 27.07 12.44 16.65
CA GLU A 293 26.04 13.47 16.74
C GLU A 293 24.64 12.85 16.63
N THR A 294 23.69 13.37 17.40
CA THR A 294 22.32 12.85 17.43
C THR A 294 21.47 13.30 16.24
N GLY A 295 21.86 14.40 15.59
CA GLY A 295 20.99 15.12 14.66
C GLY A 295 19.95 15.98 15.39
N GLN A 296 19.05 16.58 14.61
CA GLN A 296 17.95 17.41 15.11
C GLN A 296 16.63 16.66 14.92
N PHE A 297 15.99 16.28 16.03
CA PHE A 297 14.68 15.62 16.00
C PHE A 297 13.56 16.59 15.63
N LEU A 298 12.54 16.10 14.93
CA LEU A 298 11.32 16.86 14.59
C LEU A 298 10.42 17.09 15.81
N LEU A 299 10.39 16.14 16.74
CA LEU A 299 9.62 16.19 17.98
C LEU A 299 10.54 16.08 19.19
N GLU A 300 10.09 16.63 20.33
CA GLU A 300 10.83 16.52 21.59
C GLU A 300 10.91 15.05 22.01
N THR A 301 12.09 14.45 21.80
CA THR A 301 12.38 13.04 22.09
C THR A 301 13.49 12.98 23.14
N PRO A 302 13.16 12.90 24.45
CA PRO A 302 14.15 12.78 25.50
C PRO A 302 15.10 11.61 25.26
N LEU A 303 16.35 11.95 24.96
CA LEU A 303 17.44 11.02 24.65
C LEU A 303 18.30 10.83 25.90
N CYS A 304 18.53 9.57 26.24
CA CYS A 304 19.36 9.18 27.37
C CYS A 304 20.49 8.29 26.90
N ARG A 305 21.73 8.63 27.26
CA ARG A 305 22.87 7.72 27.09
C ARG A 305 22.84 6.68 28.20
N PHE A 306 22.91 5.41 27.85
CA PHE A 306 22.88 4.34 28.83
C PHE A 306 24.24 4.21 29.53
N GLU A 307 24.21 4.24 30.86
CA GLU A 307 25.37 3.89 31.69
C GLU A 307 25.05 2.68 32.57
N SER A 308 23.90 2.70 33.24
CA SER A 308 23.32 1.59 34.01
C SER A 308 21.85 1.87 34.32
N MET A 309 21.08 0.84 34.68
CA MET A 309 19.65 0.96 35.04
C MET A 309 19.41 1.94 36.20
N LYS A 310 20.29 1.92 37.21
CA LYS A 310 20.24 2.85 38.34
C LYS A 310 20.36 4.32 37.93
N LYS A 311 21.24 4.63 36.98
CA LYS A 311 21.50 6.00 36.51
C LYS A 311 20.56 6.47 35.42
N LEU A 312 19.85 5.55 34.75
CA LEU A 312 18.88 5.88 33.73
C LEU A 312 17.76 6.77 34.32
N PRO A 313 17.42 7.91 33.68
CA PRO A 313 16.25 8.71 34.06
C PRO A 313 14.91 8.02 33.76
N ASN A 314 13.84 8.42 34.46
CA ASN A 314 12.50 7.82 34.32
C ASN A 314 11.71 8.30 33.09
N ASN A 315 12.19 9.31 32.35
CA ASN A 315 11.47 9.94 31.24
C ASN A 315 12.16 9.73 29.89
N CYS A 316 13.05 8.75 29.80
CA CYS A 316 13.76 8.44 28.56
C CYS A 316 12.79 7.84 27.54
N ILE A 317 12.73 8.42 26.35
CA ILE A 317 12.00 7.88 25.20
C ILE A 317 12.97 7.13 24.28
N LEU A 318 14.18 7.65 24.13
CA LEU A 318 15.25 7.05 23.34
C LEU A 318 16.44 6.72 24.21
N ILE A 319 16.92 5.48 24.15
CA ILE A 319 18.17 5.05 24.79
C ILE A 319 19.26 4.91 23.73
N LEU A 320 20.43 5.51 24.00
CA LEU A 320 21.64 5.36 23.19
C LEU A 320 22.69 4.59 23.99
N GLY A 321 23.07 3.41 23.49
CA GLY A 321 23.94 2.46 24.17
C GLY A 321 23.26 1.10 24.38
N ASP A 322 24.06 0.07 24.65
CA ASP A 322 23.55 -1.26 24.95
C ASP A 322 22.79 -1.25 26.29
N LEU A 323 21.51 -1.62 26.25
CA LEU A 323 20.65 -1.70 27.43
C LEU A 323 20.90 -3.03 28.15
N ILE A 324 21.56 -2.98 29.30
CA ILE A 324 21.93 -4.14 30.09
C ILE A 324 21.08 -4.16 31.36
N ILE A 325 20.33 -5.23 31.56
CA ILE A 325 19.56 -5.52 32.78
C ILE A 325 20.18 -6.75 33.43
N GLU A 326 20.74 -6.58 34.61
CA GLU A 326 21.40 -7.66 35.35
C GLU A 326 20.95 -7.76 36.81
N GLU A 327 21.55 -8.68 37.57
CA GLU A 327 21.18 -8.90 38.96
C GLU A 327 21.27 -7.61 39.78
N GLY A 328 20.17 -7.24 40.47
CA GLY A 328 20.08 -6.03 41.28
C GLY A 328 19.37 -4.87 40.59
N ASP A 329 19.12 -4.94 39.28
CA ASP A 329 18.41 -3.91 38.52
C ASP A 329 16.89 -4.07 38.54
N GLU A 330 16.34 -5.11 39.17
CA GLU A 330 14.90 -5.44 39.08
C GLU A 330 13.96 -4.35 39.61
N MET A 331 14.45 -3.45 40.47
CA MET A 331 13.68 -2.30 40.96
C MET A 331 13.74 -1.09 40.02
N ASP A 332 14.74 -1.03 39.13
CA ASP A 332 14.98 0.09 38.22
C ASP A 332 14.36 -0.15 36.83
N VAL A 333 13.92 -1.38 36.50
CA VAL A 333 13.30 -1.70 35.19
C VAL A 333 12.03 -0.92 34.89
N VAL A 334 11.34 -0.38 35.91
CA VAL A 334 10.14 0.45 35.74
C VAL A 334 10.41 1.71 34.91
N LYS A 335 11.68 2.13 34.83
CA LYS A 335 12.11 3.29 34.03
C LYS A 335 12.04 3.04 32.53
N LEU A 336 11.90 1.78 32.12
CA LEU A 336 11.80 1.39 30.72
C LEU A 336 10.38 1.52 30.17
N ASP A 337 9.38 1.78 31.03
CA ASP A 337 7.98 1.93 30.63
C ASP A 337 7.77 3.07 29.61
N THR A 338 8.65 4.08 29.55
CA THR A 338 8.56 5.19 28.59
C THR A 338 9.45 5.03 27.36
N VAL A 339 10.26 3.97 27.28
CA VAL A 339 11.28 3.80 26.25
C VAL A 339 10.68 3.21 25.00
N TRP A 340 10.77 3.94 23.89
CA TRP A 340 10.22 3.54 22.59
C TRP A 340 11.30 3.09 21.60
N TYR A 341 12.48 3.69 21.71
CA TYR A 341 13.60 3.50 20.79
C TYR A 341 14.84 3.06 21.55
N LEU A 342 15.48 1.98 21.09
CA LEU A 342 16.78 1.53 21.58
C LEU A 342 17.81 1.58 20.45
N PHE A 343 18.84 2.41 20.63
CA PHE A 343 20.02 2.48 19.76
C PHE A 343 21.17 1.71 20.42
N GLY A 344 21.09 0.38 20.35
CA GLY A 344 21.95 -0.55 21.07
C GLY A 344 21.37 -1.96 21.05
N SER A 345 22.10 -2.89 21.67
CA SER A 345 21.59 -4.24 21.95
C SER A 345 20.81 -4.27 23.26
N LEU A 346 19.83 -5.18 23.36
CA LEU A 346 19.13 -5.48 24.62
C LEU A 346 19.73 -6.74 25.24
N ILE A 347 20.22 -6.63 26.47
CA ILE A 347 20.86 -7.73 27.20
C ILE A 347 20.15 -7.89 28.54
N ILE A 348 19.54 -9.05 28.78
CA ILE A 348 18.89 -9.40 30.05
C ILE A 348 19.53 -10.67 30.57
N ARG A 349 20.25 -10.59 31.69
CA ARG A 349 21.00 -11.72 32.22
C ARG A 349 21.01 -11.83 33.72
N ASN A 350 21.04 -13.05 34.24
CA ASN A 350 21.18 -13.31 35.67
C ASN A 350 20.13 -12.60 36.56
N THR A 351 18.95 -12.30 36.01
CA THR A 351 17.92 -11.56 36.75
C THR A 351 16.96 -12.48 37.49
N LYS A 352 16.26 -11.93 38.48
CA LYS A 352 15.14 -12.57 39.18
C LYS A 352 13.78 -12.17 38.61
N LEU A 353 13.75 -11.50 37.46
CA LEU A 353 12.53 -11.05 36.80
C LEU A 353 11.64 -12.25 36.43
N GLU A 354 10.33 -12.11 36.69
CA GLU A 354 9.35 -13.11 36.27
C GLU A 354 8.73 -12.81 34.91
N THR A 355 8.72 -11.55 34.49
CA THR A 355 8.10 -11.06 33.25
C THR A 355 8.90 -9.92 32.62
N MET A 356 8.66 -9.63 31.34
CA MET A 356 9.26 -8.51 30.62
C MET A 356 8.28 -7.35 30.34
N ASN A 357 7.18 -7.24 31.10
CA ASN A 357 6.13 -6.24 30.84
C ASN A 357 6.63 -4.78 30.87
N TYR A 358 7.76 -4.51 31.53
CA TYR A 358 8.39 -3.20 31.56
C TYR A 358 8.98 -2.75 30.21
N LEU A 359 9.06 -3.66 29.24
CA LEU A 359 9.46 -3.39 27.85
C LEU A 359 8.24 -3.29 26.91
N ALA A 360 7.02 -3.16 27.45
CA ALA A 360 5.78 -3.12 26.66
C ALA A 360 5.66 -1.91 25.72
N ASN A 361 6.55 -0.91 25.82
CA ASN A 361 6.59 0.23 24.90
C ASN A 361 7.83 0.24 24.00
N LEU A 362 8.71 -0.77 24.08
CA LEU A 362 9.86 -0.86 23.19
C LEU A 362 9.42 -1.34 21.80
N PHE A 363 9.23 -0.40 20.88
CA PHE A 363 8.74 -0.68 19.53
C PHE A 363 9.86 -0.76 18.49
N HIS A 364 10.98 -0.06 18.69
CA HIS A 364 11.99 0.12 17.66
C HIS A 364 13.41 -0.09 18.19
N VAL A 365 14.21 -0.87 17.45
CA VAL A 365 15.61 -1.15 17.81
C VAL A 365 16.51 -0.91 16.61
N ALA A 366 17.58 -0.14 16.81
CA ALA A 366 18.64 0.06 15.81
C ALA A 366 19.98 -0.39 16.39
N TYR A 367 20.62 -1.38 15.77
CA TYR A 367 21.88 -1.94 16.25
C TYR A 367 22.89 -2.18 15.13
N PHE A 368 24.03 -1.49 15.20
CA PHE A 368 25.07 -1.54 14.17
C PHE A 368 26.33 -2.33 14.60
N GLY A 369 26.26 -3.02 15.75
CA GLY A 369 27.35 -3.84 16.27
C GLY A 369 27.28 -5.30 15.81
N PRO A 370 28.34 -6.09 16.04
CA PRO A 370 28.47 -7.45 15.50
C PRO A 370 27.80 -8.55 16.34
N ASN A 371 27.34 -8.23 17.56
CA ASN A 371 26.76 -9.21 18.47
C ASN A 371 25.26 -9.45 18.18
N PRO A 372 24.63 -10.46 18.79
CA PRO A 372 23.17 -10.58 18.74
C PRO A 372 22.49 -9.31 19.26
N VAL A 373 21.46 -8.86 18.52
CA VAL A 373 20.74 -7.60 18.82
C VAL A 373 19.95 -7.71 20.12
N ILE A 374 19.48 -8.92 20.46
CA ILE A 374 18.81 -9.21 21.73
C ILE A 374 19.43 -10.47 22.34
N GLN A 375 19.76 -10.43 23.63
CA GLN A 375 20.35 -11.52 24.39
C GLN A 375 19.61 -11.68 25.71
N ILE A 376 18.99 -12.83 25.92
CA ILE A 376 18.23 -13.15 27.12
C ILE A 376 18.75 -14.48 27.64
N PHE A 377 19.52 -14.47 28.72
CA PHE A 377 20.15 -15.69 29.21
C PHE A 377 20.33 -15.77 30.72
N SER A 378 20.32 -16.99 31.26
CA SER A 378 20.51 -17.25 32.69
C SER A 378 19.48 -16.55 33.59
N ASN A 379 18.22 -16.46 33.15
CA ASN A 379 17.12 -15.89 33.95
C ASN A 379 16.17 -17.01 34.44
N PRO A 380 16.41 -17.59 35.63
CA PRO A 380 15.73 -18.81 36.05
C PRO A 380 14.25 -18.63 36.42
N ASN A 381 13.79 -17.38 36.63
CA ASN A 381 12.42 -17.08 37.02
C ASN A 381 11.57 -16.54 35.85
N LEU A 382 12.17 -16.25 34.70
CA LEU A 382 11.50 -15.55 33.60
C LEU A 382 10.52 -16.51 32.91
N ARG A 383 9.22 -16.28 33.08
CA ARG A 383 8.16 -17.22 32.64
C ARG A 383 7.71 -16.98 31.21
N GLU A 384 7.86 -15.76 30.71
CA GLU A 384 7.32 -15.32 29.44
C GLU A 384 8.17 -14.19 28.86
N VAL A 385 8.28 -14.21 27.53
CA VAL A 385 9.10 -13.28 26.77
C VAL A 385 8.20 -12.60 25.73
N GLN A 386 7.76 -11.38 26.04
CA GLN A 386 6.95 -10.58 25.13
C GLN A 386 7.51 -9.17 25.00
N ILE A 387 7.78 -8.74 23.76
CA ILE A 387 8.22 -7.37 23.42
C ILE A 387 7.54 -6.97 22.11
N PRO A 388 6.84 -5.83 22.03
CA PRO A 388 6.05 -5.45 20.86
C PRO A 388 6.88 -4.76 19.78
N LEU A 389 7.98 -5.39 19.35
CA LEU A 389 8.84 -4.83 18.31
C LEU A 389 8.05 -4.64 17.00
N LYS A 390 8.17 -3.46 16.41
CA LYS A 390 7.56 -3.06 15.13
C LYS A 390 8.58 -2.97 14.00
N ASN A 391 9.79 -2.47 14.29
CA ASN A 391 10.86 -2.40 13.30
C ASN A 391 12.24 -2.54 13.96
N VAL A 392 13.09 -3.41 13.41
CA VAL A 392 14.47 -3.61 13.84
C VAL A 392 15.44 -3.41 12.69
N ILE A 393 16.33 -2.42 12.83
CA ILE A 393 17.36 -2.09 11.86
C ILE A 393 18.70 -2.61 12.36
N THR A 394 19.33 -3.53 11.63
CA THR A 394 20.66 -4.07 11.96
C THR A 394 21.62 -4.00 10.79
N ARG A 395 22.89 -3.75 11.08
CA ARG A 395 23.97 -3.84 10.08
C ARG A 395 24.32 -5.28 9.70
N TYR A 396 24.25 -6.17 10.69
CA TYR A 396 24.59 -7.58 10.57
C TYR A 396 23.33 -8.43 10.75
N ASN A 397 23.51 -9.73 10.97
CA ASN A 397 22.40 -10.64 11.22
C ASN A 397 21.54 -10.18 12.40
N ARG A 398 20.23 -10.36 12.27
CA ARG A 398 19.24 -10.12 13.34
C ARG A 398 19.21 -11.31 14.30
N ASP A 399 20.35 -11.61 14.92
CA ASP A 399 20.46 -12.74 15.83
C ASP A 399 19.86 -12.43 17.20
N VAL A 400 19.11 -13.38 17.76
CA VAL A 400 18.52 -13.30 19.11
C VAL A 400 18.94 -14.52 19.91
N LEU A 401 19.58 -14.31 21.06
CA LEU A 401 20.05 -15.39 21.92
C LEU A 401 19.08 -15.66 23.07
N PHE A 402 18.62 -16.92 23.18
CA PHE A 402 17.92 -17.47 24.35
C PHE A 402 18.67 -18.67 24.92
N GLN A 403 19.19 -18.56 26.15
CA GLN A 403 20.02 -19.60 26.77
C GLN A 403 19.83 -19.67 28.29
N ASP A 404 19.67 -20.87 28.84
CA ASP A 404 19.64 -21.12 30.29
C ASP A 404 18.57 -20.31 31.05
N ASN A 405 17.43 -20.02 30.41
CA ASN A 405 16.27 -19.41 31.07
C ASN A 405 15.35 -20.49 31.68
N LEU A 406 14.21 -20.08 32.29
CA LEU A 406 13.25 -21.02 32.86
C LEU A 406 12.81 -22.08 31.82
N PRO A 407 12.91 -23.39 32.12
CA PRO A 407 12.46 -24.43 31.20
C PRO A 407 10.98 -24.26 30.82
N GLY A 408 10.69 -24.26 29.52
CA GLY A 408 9.34 -24.08 29.00
C GLY A 408 8.90 -22.61 28.86
N ILE A 409 9.84 -21.66 28.83
CA ILE A 409 9.58 -20.23 28.59
C ILE A 409 8.78 -19.93 27.30
N PHE A 410 8.80 -20.86 26.33
CA PHE A 410 8.03 -20.81 25.08
C PHE A 410 6.83 -21.77 25.05
N ASN A 411 6.37 -22.30 26.19
CA ASN A 411 5.22 -23.21 26.19
C ASN A 411 3.93 -22.54 25.69
N LYS A 412 3.77 -21.24 25.92
CA LYS A 412 2.61 -20.45 25.45
C LYS A 412 2.56 -20.33 23.93
N THR A 413 3.71 -20.20 23.29
CA THR A 413 3.86 -20.12 21.82
C THR A 413 3.89 -21.51 21.16
N GLY A 414 3.56 -22.59 21.89
CA GLY A 414 3.65 -23.96 21.38
C GLY A 414 5.09 -24.43 21.12
N GLY A 415 6.08 -23.82 21.78
CA GLY A 415 7.51 -24.11 21.60
C GLY A 415 8.18 -23.32 20.49
N VAL A 416 7.49 -22.36 19.87
CA VAL A 416 8.08 -21.46 18.86
C VAL A 416 8.89 -20.36 19.55
N CYS A 417 10.16 -20.23 19.20
CA CYS A 417 10.99 -19.13 19.67
C CYS A 417 10.53 -17.80 19.05
N GLY A 418 10.19 -16.84 19.91
CA GLY A 418 9.60 -15.58 19.48
C GLY A 418 9.28 -14.65 20.63
N PHE A 419 8.98 -13.39 20.30
CA PHE A 419 8.49 -12.37 21.25
C PHE A 419 6.95 -12.25 21.24
N THR A 420 6.25 -13.08 20.45
CA THR A 420 4.79 -13.05 20.28
C THR A 420 4.21 -14.45 20.03
N ASP A 421 3.01 -14.73 20.55
CA ASP A 421 2.26 -15.97 20.30
C ASP A 421 1.66 -16.05 18.88
N VAL A 422 1.64 -14.93 18.15
CA VAL A 422 0.99 -14.78 16.84
C VAL A 422 2.02 -14.33 15.81
N PHE A 423 2.19 -15.12 14.75
CA PHE A 423 2.90 -14.70 13.53
C PHE A 423 2.13 -13.52 12.90
N ASN A 424 2.55 -12.29 13.19
CA ASN A 424 2.07 -11.14 12.45
C ASN A 424 2.81 -11.10 11.11
N VAL A 425 2.16 -11.59 10.05
CA VAL A 425 2.72 -11.69 8.69
C VAL A 425 3.19 -10.32 8.20
N TYR A 426 2.53 -9.23 8.60
CA TYR A 426 2.85 -7.85 8.24
C TYR A 426 4.15 -7.31 8.88
N LEU A 427 4.66 -7.96 9.92
CA LEU A 427 5.93 -7.61 10.57
C LEU A 427 7.10 -8.48 10.09
N LEU A 428 6.86 -9.52 9.27
CA LEU A 428 7.89 -10.50 8.91
C LEU A 428 9.17 -9.84 8.43
N ASN A 429 9.14 -8.94 7.44
CA ASN A 429 10.37 -8.31 6.94
C ASN A 429 11.03 -7.34 7.93
N ARG A 430 10.26 -6.77 8.88
CA ARG A 430 10.72 -5.76 9.85
C ARG A 430 11.28 -6.36 11.14
N THR A 431 10.79 -7.54 11.54
CA THR A 431 11.12 -8.18 12.81
C THR A 431 11.46 -9.66 12.67
N HIS A 432 11.84 -10.14 11.47
CA HIS A 432 12.39 -11.49 11.33
C HIS A 432 13.73 -11.59 12.05
N PHE A 433 13.83 -12.51 13.00
CA PHE A 433 15.03 -12.80 13.76
C PHE A 433 15.54 -14.21 13.49
N ASN A 434 16.85 -14.37 13.63
CA ASN A 434 17.50 -15.67 13.72
C ASN A 434 17.67 -16.04 15.20
N TYR A 435 16.86 -16.96 15.71
CA TYR A 435 16.91 -17.38 17.10
C TYR A 435 18.01 -18.43 17.32
N ILE A 436 18.89 -18.17 18.29
CA ILE A 436 20.03 -19.02 18.65
C ILE A 436 20.02 -19.32 20.17
N GLY A 437 20.82 -20.29 20.59
CA GLY A 437 20.95 -20.69 22.00
C GLY A 437 20.15 -21.93 22.37
N GLY A 438 20.47 -22.54 23.52
CA GLY A 438 19.98 -23.84 23.97
C GLY A 438 18.48 -23.89 24.23
N ASP A 439 17.87 -22.76 24.61
CA ASP A 439 16.41 -22.68 24.82
C ASP A 439 15.65 -22.71 23.47
N CYS A 440 16.35 -22.37 22.37
CA CYS A 440 15.85 -22.35 21.00
C CYS A 440 16.53 -23.39 20.07
N GLY A 441 17.43 -24.21 20.62
CA GLY A 441 18.48 -24.92 19.86
C GLY A 441 18.14 -26.32 19.37
N GLY A 442 16.88 -26.75 19.42
CA GLY A 442 16.46 -28.11 19.01
C GLY A 442 15.88 -28.23 17.59
N LEU A 443 15.66 -27.13 16.86
CA LEU A 443 14.76 -27.13 15.68
C LEU A 443 15.43 -26.72 14.35
N LEU A 444 16.73 -26.97 14.18
CA LEU A 444 17.39 -26.88 12.86
C LEU A 444 16.90 -27.94 11.83
N TYR A 445 15.89 -28.75 12.18
CA TYR A 445 15.27 -29.74 11.28
C TYR A 445 13.90 -29.33 10.69
N SER A 446 13.24 -28.27 11.20
CA SER A 446 11.86 -27.93 10.76
C SER A 446 11.79 -26.98 9.55
N GLN A 447 12.77 -26.10 9.34
CA GLN A 447 12.79 -25.21 8.17
C GLN A 447 13.13 -25.93 6.86
N LYS A 448 13.80 -27.10 6.91
CA LYS A 448 14.02 -27.95 5.71
C LYS A 448 12.78 -28.75 5.30
N LEU A 449 11.77 -28.91 6.16
CA LEU A 449 10.54 -29.64 5.82
C LEU A 449 9.58 -28.80 4.95
N CYS A 450 9.60 -27.47 5.04
CA CYS A 450 8.79 -26.61 4.18
C CYS A 450 9.34 -26.44 2.75
N GLN A 451 10.62 -26.73 2.49
CA GLN A 451 11.19 -26.72 1.14
C GLN A 451 10.81 -27.95 0.29
N CYS A 452 10.28 -29.01 0.90
CA CYS A 452 9.79 -30.18 0.17
C CYS A 452 8.39 -29.99 -0.44
N PHE A 453 7.63 -28.96 -0.03
CA PHE A 453 6.28 -28.71 -0.57
C PHE A 453 6.26 -27.85 -1.84
N ALA A 454 7.34 -27.13 -2.15
CA ALA A 454 7.33 -26.12 -3.23
C ALA A 454 7.97 -26.56 -4.55
N THR A 455 8.73 -27.65 -4.60
CA THR A 455 9.39 -28.08 -5.84
C THR A 455 9.30 -29.60 -6.02
N GLY A 456 8.35 -30.05 -6.82
CA GLY A 456 8.18 -31.47 -7.17
C GLY A 456 9.33 -32.04 -8.01
N ARG A 457 10.52 -32.20 -7.42
CA ARG A 457 11.64 -32.97 -7.99
C ARG A 457 12.34 -33.78 -6.92
N THR A 458 12.21 -35.09 -7.04
CA THR A 458 12.92 -36.10 -6.24
C THR A 458 14.23 -36.49 -6.91
N SER A 459 15.32 -36.52 -6.15
CA SER A 459 16.47 -37.41 -6.42
C SER A 459 17.23 -37.78 -5.14
N GLY A 460 17.25 -39.08 -4.82
CA GLY A 460 18.40 -39.76 -4.21
C GLY A 460 18.45 -39.94 -2.68
N THR A 461 17.98 -41.10 -2.20
CA THR A 461 18.57 -42.04 -1.20
C THR A 461 19.30 -41.43 0.01
N GLU A 462 18.82 -41.48 1.26
CA GLU A 462 18.61 -42.67 2.14
C GLU A 462 17.47 -42.44 3.18
N ASN A 463 16.65 -41.40 3.01
CA ASN A 463 15.69 -40.91 4.02
C ASN A 463 14.22 -41.33 3.83
N GLU A 464 13.92 -42.27 2.93
CA GLU A 464 12.53 -42.70 2.65
C GLU A 464 11.91 -43.54 3.79
N GLN A 465 12.71 -44.30 4.55
CA GLN A 465 12.19 -45.20 5.58
C GLN A 465 11.75 -44.49 6.87
N LEU A 466 12.38 -43.36 7.22
CA LEU A 466 12.00 -42.57 8.39
C LEU A 466 10.77 -41.69 8.12
N CYS A 467 10.62 -41.19 6.87
CA CYS A 467 9.48 -40.36 6.46
C CYS A 467 8.17 -41.15 6.40
N ILE A 468 8.23 -42.43 6.00
CA ILE A 468 7.08 -43.34 5.96
C ILE A 468 6.66 -43.79 7.38
N GLN A 469 7.60 -43.96 8.32
CA GLN A 469 7.27 -44.33 9.71
C GLN A 469 6.58 -43.20 10.48
N THR A 470 6.96 -41.94 10.25
CA THR A 470 6.32 -40.79 10.92
C THR A 470 4.94 -40.46 10.33
N CYS A 471 4.73 -40.65 9.02
CA CYS A 471 3.40 -40.50 8.40
C CYS A 471 2.40 -41.59 8.86
N ASN A 472 2.86 -42.82 9.10
CA ASN A 472 1.99 -43.89 9.58
C ASN A 472 1.57 -43.71 11.05
N ASN A 473 2.38 -43.04 11.88
CA ASN A 473 2.02 -42.72 13.26
C ASN A 473 1.00 -41.56 13.37
N PHE A 474 0.95 -40.65 12.39
CA PHE A 474 -0.05 -39.58 12.37
C PHE A 474 -1.45 -40.07 11.96
N ASN A 475 -1.53 -41.15 11.17
CA ASN A 475 -2.80 -41.82 10.84
C ASN A 475 -3.32 -42.75 11.95
N GLN A 476 -2.49 -43.12 12.93
CA GLN A 476 -2.92 -43.92 14.09
C GLN A 476 -3.44 -43.09 15.28
N MET A 477 -3.26 -41.77 15.31
CA MET A 477 -3.90 -40.86 16.28
C MET A 477 -5.27 -40.31 15.83
N LYS A 478 -5.96 -41.01 14.90
CA LYS A 478 -7.37 -40.74 14.54
C LYS A 478 -8.29 -41.95 14.72
N ALA A 479 -7.86 -42.99 15.43
CA ALA A 479 -8.63 -44.21 15.62
C ALA A 479 -8.79 -44.64 17.09
N HIS A 480 -9.14 -43.71 17.98
CA HIS A 480 -9.73 -44.07 19.28
C HIS A 480 -10.69 -42.96 19.74
N ILE A 481 -11.93 -43.01 19.24
CA ILE A 481 -13.21 -42.70 19.91
C ILE A 481 -14.27 -43.10 18.87
N LEU A 482 -14.66 -44.37 18.89
CA LEU A 482 -15.88 -44.85 18.21
C LEU A 482 -16.14 -46.27 18.73
N LEU A 483 -16.86 -46.36 19.84
CA LEU A 483 -17.68 -47.52 20.20
C LEU A 483 -18.61 -47.08 21.34
N LEU A 484 -19.80 -46.60 20.95
CA LEU A 484 -21.08 -46.75 21.65
C LEU A 484 -22.15 -45.89 20.95
N PRO A 485 -22.99 -46.46 20.07
CA PRO A 485 -24.32 -45.94 19.86
C PRO A 485 -25.33 -46.85 20.59
N ILE A 486 -26.35 -46.24 21.18
CA ILE A 486 -27.78 -46.58 21.06
C ILE A 486 -28.49 -46.06 22.33
N ILE A 487 -29.68 -45.48 22.08
CA ILE A 487 -30.66 -44.90 23.01
C ILE A 487 -30.34 -43.47 23.47
N PHE A 488 -30.87 -42.47 22.76
CA PHE A 488 -32.07 -41.78 23.24
C PHE A 488 -32.74 -40.97 22.13
N TYR A 489 -34.02 -41.26 21.96
CA TYR A 489 -35.00 -40.46 21.24
C TYR A 489 -35.02 -39.00 21.72
N LEU A 490 -35.53 -38.12 20.84
CA LEU A 490 -35.95 -36.72 21.05
C LEU A 490 -34.85 -35.66 20.83
N ARG A 491 -34.86 -35.01 19.66
CA ARG A 491 -34.53 -33.58 19.55
C ARG A 491 -35.38 -32.87 18.50
N SER A 492 -36.39 -32.16 19.00
CA SER A 492 -36.70 -30.82 18.51
C SER A 492 -35.54 -29.88 18.84
N SER A 493 -34.86 -29.31 17.83
CA SER A 493 -34.16 -28.00 17.80
C SER A 493 -32.91 -28.03 16.91
N LEU A 494 -33.08 -27.83 15.61
CA LEU A 494 -31.97 -27.66 14.65
C LEU A 494 -31.34 -26.26 14.67
N SER A 495 -31.99 -25.26 15.29
CA SER A 495 -31.57 -23.84 15.19
C SER A 495 -30.52 -23.37 16.20
N SER A 496 -30.29 -24.09 17.32
CA SER A 496 -29.33 -23.66 18.34
C SER A 496 -27.88 -23.91 17.93
N ASN A 497 -27.63 -24.98 17.16
CA ASN A 497 -26.27 -25.40 16.80
C ASN A 497 -25.60 -24.47 15.77
N GLU A 498 -26.39 -23.86 14.88
CA GLU A 498 -25.89 -22.92 13.86
C GLU A 498 -25.37 -21.63 14.49
N PHE A 499 -26.12 -21.05 15.43
CA PHE A 499 -25.69 -19.84 16.15
C PHE A 499 -24.35 -20.02 16.87
N TYR A 500 -24.17 -21.12 17.61
CA TYR A 500 -22.92 -21.34 18.34
C TYR A 500 -21.74 -21.63 17.41
N ALA A 501 -21.98 -22.24 16.24
CA ALA A 501 -20.96 -22.41 15.23
C ALA A 501 -20.50 -21.06 14.65
N ASP A 502 -21.45 -20.16 14.35
CA ASP A 502 -21.12 -18.81 13.87
C ASP A 502 -20.46 -17.95 14.94
N LEU A 503 -20.91 -18.04 16.19
CA LEU A 503 -20.27 -17.38 17.31
C LEU A 503 -18.83 -17.90 17.51
N GLN A 504 -18.60 -19.20 17.36
CA GLN A 504 -17.27 -19.77 17.50
C GLN A 504 -16.32 -19.24 16.42
N LYS A 505 -16.78 -19.07 15.17
CA LYS A 505 -15.97 -18.41 14.12
C LYS A 505 -15.57 -16.99 14.52
N VAL A 506 -16.49 -16.21 15.09
CA VAL A 506 -16.19 -14.85 15.58
C VAL A 506 -15.12 -14.87 16.67
N LEU A 507 -15.17 -15.86 17.58
CA LEU A 507 -14.22 -15.98 18.68
C LEU A 507 -12.86 -16.53 18.23
N ASP A 508 -12.81 -17.49 17.31
CA ASP A 508 -11.57 -18.10 16.81
C ASP A 508 -10.71 -17.11 16.02
N SER A 509 -11.34 -16.13 15.38
CA SER A 509 -10.66 -15.10 14.58
C SER A 509 -10.13 -13.92 15.40
N ASN A 510 -10.34 -13.85 16.71
CA ASN A 510 -10.08 -12.64 17.50
C ASN A 510 -9.53 -12.93 18.90
N ASN A 511 -8.67 -12.04 19.41
CA ASN A 511 -8.26 -12.05 20.82
C ASN A 511 -9.34 -11.37 21.67
N TYR A 512 -9.93 -12.09 22.63
CA TYR A 512 -11.01 -11.56 23.47
C TYR A 512 -10.80 -11.86 24.95
N LYS A 513 -11.37 -10.99 25.80
CA LYS A 513 -11.55 -11.27 27.22
C LYS A 513 -12.85 -12.05 27.44
N PRO A 514 -12.86 -13.19 28.15
CA PRO A 514 -14.06 -14.00 28.35
C PRO A 514 -15.26 -13.22 28.90
N GLU A 515 -15.04 -12.24 29.78
CA GLU A 515 -16.08 -11.39 30.37
C GLU A 515 -16.69 -10.38 29.38
N CYS A 516 -16.09 -10.18 28.21
CA CYS A 516 -16.57 -9.31 27.13
C CYS A 516 -17.29 -10.06 26.00
N VAL A 517 -17.55 -11.36 26.18
CA VAL A 517 -18.28 -12.18 25.22
C VAL A 517 -19.78 -12.16 25.53
N PHE A 518 -20.60 -11.90 24.52
CA PHE A 518 -22.06 -12.08 24.60
C PHE A 518 -22.49 -13.31 23.80
N ASN A 519 -22.83 -14.39 24.50
CA ASN A 519 -23.09 -15.72 23.92
C ASN A 519 -24.58 -16.14 23.99
N GLN A 520 -25.49 -15.17 24.02
CA GLN A 520 -26.93 -15.43 24.11
C GLN A 520 -27.55 -15.45 22.72
N THR A 521 -28.40 -16.46 22.47
CA THR A 521 -28.96 -16.73 21.13
C THR A 521 -29.95 -15.69 20.62
N VAL A 522 -30.67 -15.00 21.53
CA VAL A 522 -31.61 -13.91 21.21
C VAL A 522 -31.58 -12.87 22.33
N LEU A 523 -31.62 -11.58 21.96
CA LEU A 523 -31.70 -10.47 22.90
C LEU A 523 -33.14 -10.22 23.36
N ASN A 524 -33.42 -10.39 24.65
CA ASN A 524 -34.71 -10.13 25.31
C ASN A 524 -34.49 -9.64 26.74
N SER A 525 -35.56 -9.35 27.49
CA SER A 525 -35.50 -8.82 28.86
C SER A 525 -34.76 -9.71 29.86
N ALA A 526 -34.63 -11.01 29.60
CA ALA A 526 -33.81 -11.91 30.41
C ALA A 526 -32.33 -11.86 29.99
N THR A 527 -32.03 -12.02 28.71
CA THR A 527 -30.65 -12.15 28.20
C THR A 527 -29.90 -10.82 28.18
N ILE A 528 -30.59 -9.68 28.01
CA ILE A 528 -29.95 -8.35 28.03
C ILE A 528 -29.32 -8.02 29.38
N LYS A 529 -29.78 -8.63 30.48
CA LYS A 529 -29.17 -8.46 31.81
C LYS A 529 -27.77 -9.07 31.89
N LEU A 530 -27.46 -10.02 30.99
CA LEU A 530 -26.15 -10.66 30.84
C LEU A 530 -25.24 -9.90 29.87
N PHE A 531 -25.69 -8.77 29.32
CA PHE A 531 -24.91 -8.02 28.35
C PHE A 531 -23.61 -7.47 28.98
N PRO A 532 -22.43 -7.70 28.36
CA PRO A 532 -21.15 -7.28 28.92
C PRO A 532 -21.05 -5.77 29.13
N LYS A 533 -20.37 -5.37 30.20
CA LYS A 533 -20.02 -3.96 30.45
C LYS A 533 -18.63 -3.65 29.89
N CYS A 534 -18.43 -3.94 28.61
CA CYS A 534 -17.17 -3.73 27.91
C CYS A 534 -17.26 -2.62 26.86
N GLU A 535 -16.12 -2.06 26.49
CA GLU A 535 -16.02 -1.09 25.39
C GLU A 535 -16.02 -1.81 24.03
N ILE A 536 -15.31 -2.94 23.96
CA ILE A 536 -15.33 -3.88 22.84
C ILE A 536 -16.07 -5.13 23.29
N VAL A 537 -17.13 -5.51 22.57
CA VAL A 537 -17.93 -6.71 22.83
C VAL A 537 -17.70 -7.71 21.71
N HIS A 538 -17.56 -9.00 22.05
CA HIS A 538 -17.44 -10.07 21.07
C HIS A 538 -18.76 -10.87 21.04
N GLY A 539 -19.41 -10.95 19.89
CA GLY A 539 -20.64 -11.73 19.77
C GLY A 539 -21.52 -11.35 18.58
N ILE A 540 -22.63 -12.09 18.45
CA ILE A 540 -23.66 -11.87 17.43
C ILE A 540 -24.94 -11.43 18.14
N ILE A 541 -25.35 -10.19 17.91
CA ILE A 541 -26.57 -9.65 18.53
C ILE A 541 -27.77 -10.00 17.66
N VAL A 542 -28.56 -10.96 18.13
CA VAL A 542 -29.76 -11.43 17.43
C VAL A 542 -31.01 -10.78 18.04
N ILE A 543 -31.77 -10.06 17.21
CA ILE A 543 -33.06 -9.45 17.58
C ILE A 543 -34.11 -9.93 16.58
N ASN A 544 -35.15 -10.59 17.07
CA ASN A 544 -36.23 -11.11 16.22
C ASN A 544 -37.60 -11.01 16.90
N GLU A 545 -38.59 -11.74 16.41
CA GLU A 545 -39.96 -11.72 16.95
C GLU A 545 -40.06 -12.15 18.42
N LYS A 546 -39.04 -12.83 18.97
CA LYS A 546 -38.96 -13.23 20.37
C LYS A 546 -38.39 -12.15 21.29
N SER A 547 -37.91 -11.04 20.73
CA SER A 547 -37.46 -9.90 21.52
C SER A 547 -38.65 -9.10 22.03
N ASP A 548 -38.73 -8.93 23.34
CA ASP A 548 -39.72 -8.10 24.04
C ASP A 548 -39.19 -6.68 24.33
N LEU A 549 -38.04 -6.33 23.76
CA LEU A 549 -37.34 -5.09 24.05
C LEU A 549 -37.62 -4.00 23.01
N THR A 550 -37.76 -2.79 23.50
CA THR A 550 -37.73 -1.57 22.69
C THR A 550 -36.31 -1.07 22.48
N SER A 551 -36.09 -0.28 21.43
CA SER A 551 -34.80 0.37 21.13
C SER A 551 -34.24 1.15 22.35
N SER A 552 -35.10 1.88 23.08
CA SER A 552 -34.67 2.64 24.27
C SER A 552 -34.20 1.75 25.43
N GLN A 553 -34.82 0.57 25.62
CA GLN A 553 -34.39 -0.40 26.62
C GLN A 553 -33.03 -1.01 26.25
N ILE A 554 -32.82 -1.35 24.98
CA ILE A 554 -31.54 -1.87 24.48
C ILE A 554 -30.42 -0.84 24.69
N LYS A 555 -30.69 0.41 24.31
CA LYS A 555 -29.77 1.56 24.43
C LYS A 555 -29.16 1.69 25.83
N LYS A 556 -29.95 1.44 26.89
CA LYS A 556 -29.50 1.55 28.28
C LYS A 556 -28.36 0.58 28.63
N TYR A 557 -28.37 -0.60 28.04
CA TYR A 557 -27.35 -1.63 28.26
C TYR A 557 -26.15 -1.45 27.34
N PHE A 558 -26.37 -0.92 26.13
CA PHE A 558 -25.31 -0.73 25.12
C PHE A 558 -24.44 0.51 25.37
N LYS A 559 -24.81 1.37 26.32
CA LYS A 559 -24.16 2.66 26.60
C LYS A 559 -22.61 2.67 26.72
N LYS A 560 -21.98 1.55 27.06
CA LYS A 560 -20.51 1.43 27.21
C LYS A 560 -19.84 0.85 25.96
N MET A 561 -20.60 0.12 25.14
CA MET A 561 -20.09 -0.55 23.94
C MET A 561 -19.85 0.50 22.85
N GLY A 562 -18.57 0.69 22.49
CA GLY A 562 -18.15 1.52 21.37
C GLY A 562 -17.83 0.71 20.13
N SER A 563 -17.53 -0.58 20.30
CA SER A 563 -17.21 -1.50 19.21
C SER A 563 -17.79 -2.88 19.46
N ILE A 564 -18.17 -3.57 18.39
CA ILE A 564 -18.52 -5.00 18.41
C ILE A 564 -17.73 -5.76 17.35
N THR A 565 -17.15 -6.88 17.77
CA THR A 565 -16.52 -7.88 16.89
C THR A 565 -17.48 -9.06 16.72
N GLY A 566 -17.94 -9.29 15.49
CA GLY A 566 -19.00 -10.23 15.15
C GLY A 566 -20.06 -9.57 14.28
N GLY A 567 -21.23 -9.25 14.83
CA GLY A 567 -22.23 -8.50 14.06
C GLY A 567 -23.65 -8.50 14.61
N PHE A 568 -24.58 -8.10 13.75
CA PHE A 568 -25.99 -7.95 14.08
C PHE A 568 -26.86 -8.81 13.17
N ARG A 569 -27.85 -9.47 13.74
CA ARG A 569 -28.92 -10.16 13.01
C ARG A 569 -30.27 -9.70 13.52
N ILE A 570 -30.86 -8.74 12.83
CA ILE A 570 -32.13 -8.08 13.17
C ILE A 570 -33.16 -8.50 12.14
N GLU A 571 -33.91 -9.56 12.43
CA GLU A 571 -34.79 -10.19 11.46
C GLU A 571 -36.19 -10.41 12.03
N ASN A 572 -37.24 -10.03 11.30
CA ASN A 572 -38.63 -10.20 11.74
C ASN A 572 -38.94 -9.55 13.11
N SER A 573 -38.23 -8.50 13.49
CA SER A 573 -38.39 -7.85 14.78
C SER A 573 -39.58 -6.88 14.81
N ASN A 574 -40.03 -6.57 16.02
CA ASN A 574 -41.03 -5.53 16.28
C ASN A 574 -40.43 -4.14 16.48
N LEU A 575 -39.12 -3.95 16.22
CA LEU A 575 -38.47 -2.66 16.36
C LEU A 575 -39.02 -1.64 15.38
N THR A 576 -39.16 -0.39 15.85
CA THR A 576 -39.56 0.76 15.02
C THR A 576 -38.37 1.58 14.52
N ASP A 577 -37.21 1.43 15.14
CA ASP A 577 -35.98 2.18 14.86
C ASP A 577 -34.73 1.40 15.32
N LEU A 578 -33.54 1.86 14.91
CA LEU A 578 -32.23 1.31 15.32
C LEU A 578 -31.45 2.28 16.23
N ALA A 579 -32.13 3.21 16.91
CA ALA A 579 -31.50 4.27 17.72
C ALA A 579 -30.82 3.77 19.02
N PHE A 580 -30.81 2.45 19.23
CA PHE A 580 -30.14 1.79 20.35
C PHE A 580 -28.61 1.76 20.18
N LEU A 581 -28.10 1.94 18.96
CA LEU A 581 -26.68 2.13 18.72
C LEU A 581 -26.23 3.47 19.32
N THR A 582 -25.27 3.42 20.23
CA THR A 582 -24.79 4.58 21.01
C THR A 582 -23.35 4.91 20.68
N LYS A 583 -22.99 6.20 20.80
CA LYS A 583 -21.62 6.70 20.69
C LYS A 583 -21.06 6.99 22.10
N PRO A 584 -20.25 6.11 22.72
CA PRO A 584 -19.81 6.29 24.12
C PRO A 584 -18.64 7.28 24.30
N LYS A 585 -17.89 7.60 23.23
CA LYS A 585 -16.72 8.51 23.22
C LYS A 585 -16.78 9.45 22.01
N GLU A 586 -15.86 10.41 21.89
CA GLU A 586 -15.78 11.33 20.74
C GLU A 586 -15.55 10.60 19.38
N TYR A 587 -15.10 9.34 19.43
CA TYR A 587 -14.91 8.45 18.28
C TYR A 587 -16.18 7.72 17.85
N GLU A 588 -16.15 7.22 16.64
CA GLU A 588 -17.28 6.64 15.89
C GLU A 588 -17.61 5.20 16.38
N PHE A 589 -18.82 4.68 16.13
CA PHE A 589 -19.21 3.33 16.57
C PHE A 589 -18.78 2.31 15.52
N THR A 590 -18.07 1.24 15.91
CA THR A 590 -17.47 0.30 14.95
C THR A 590 -18.06 -1.11 15.05
N VAL A 591 -18.25 -1.76 13.90
CA VAL A 591 -18.69 -3.13 13.71
C VAL A 591 -17.63 -3.86 12.88
N TRP A 592 -16.86 -4.72 13.52
CA TRP A 592 -15.88 -5.60 12.87
C TRP A 592 -16.58 -6.92 12.53
N CYS A 593 -16.94 -7.10 11.26
CA CYS A 593 -17.88 -8.16 10.85
C CYS A 593 -17.35 -9.12 9.79
N ASN A 594 -16.04 -9.13 9.56
CA ASN A 594 -15.32 -10.10 8.75
C ASN A 594 -15.73 -11.57 9.02
N ALA A 595 -15.92 -11.95 10.29
CA ALA A 595 -16.28 -13.32 10.67
C ALA A 595 -17.79 -13.65 10.62
N TYR A 596 -18.67 -12.67 10.35
CA TYR A 596 -20.13 -12.89 10.33
C TYR A 596 -20.90 -11.98 9.36
N GLY A 597 -21.10 -10.71 9.70
CA GLY A 597 -21.89 -9.75 8.91
C GLY A 597 -22.96 -9.01 9.72
N VAL A 598 -23.67 -8.11 9.04
CA VAL A 598 -24.77 -7.31 9.56
C VAL A 598 -25.99 -7.52 8.67
N PHE A 599 -27.06 -8.02 9.28
CA PHE A 599 -28.28 -8.42 8.58
C PHE A 599 -29.50 -7.76 9.20
N ILE A 600 -30.21 -6.92 8.43
CA ILE A 600 -31.43 -6.22 8.83
C ILE A 600 -32.53 -6.61 7.85
N ARG A 601 -33.29 -7.66 8.16
CA ARG A 601 -34.22 -8.27 7.19
C ARG A 601 -35.66 -8.37 7.68
N ASN A 602 -36.62 -8.13 6.79
CA ASN A 602 -38.04 -8.42 7.03
C ASN A 602 -38.66 -7.70 8.26
N ASN A 603 -38.15 -6.52 8.66
CA ASN A 603 -38.68 -5.77 9.78
C ASN A 603 -39.81 -4.82 9.31
N SER A 604 -41.05 -5.31 9.33
CA SER A 604 -42.23 -4.61 8.81
C SER A 604 -42.59 -3.30 9.53
N ASN A 605 -42.09 -3.11 10.76
CA ASN A 605 -42.36 -1.94 11.60
C ASN A 605 -41.21 -0.92 11.63
N LEU A 606 -40.06 -1.25 11.05
CA LEU A 606 -38.87 -0.41 11.08
C LEU A 606 -39.06 0.80 10.16
N LYS A 607 -39.09 2.01 10.73
CA LYS A 607 -39.39 3.28 10.06
C LYS A 607 -38.17 4.19 10.02
N SER A 608 -38.14 5.14 9.08
CA SER A 608 -37.19 6.25 9.09
C SER A 608 -37.47 7.31 10.15
N GLY A 609 -36.49 8.19 10.39
CA GLY A 609 -36.62 9.35 11.27
C GLY A 609 -35.79 9.29 12.56
N PHE A 610 -35.08 8.18 12.78
CA PHE A 610 -34.10 8.06 13.85
C PHE A 610 -32.72 8.55 13.39
N LYS A 611 -31.93 9.11 14.32
CA LYS A 611 -30.53 9.46 14.09
C LYS A 611 -29.65 8.28 14.49
N LEU A 612 -28.88 7.77 13.55
CA LEU A 612 -27.78 6.85 13.85
C LEU A 612 -26.53 7.65 14.23
N PRO A 613 -25.69 7.14 15.15
CA PRO A 613 -24.32 7.63 15.25
C PRO A 613 -23.57 7.32 13.95
N VAL A 614 -22.36 7.88 13.81
CA VAL A 614 -21.48 7.48 12.71
C VAL A 614 -21.12 6.00 12.87
N ILE A 615 -21.55 5.25 11.85
CA ILE A 615 -21.46 3.81 11.53
C ILE A 615 -20.18 3.32 10.86
N PHE A 616 -19.17 2.78 11.56
CA PHE A 616 -18.10 2.07 10.85
C PHE A 616 -18.40 0.60 10.76
N ILE A 617 -18.60 0.11 9.54
CA ILE A 617 -18.78 -1.31 9.24
C ILE A 617 -17.55 -1.70 8.43
N SER A 618 -16.78 -2.67 8.93
CA SER A 618 -15.51 -3.07 8.32
C SER A 618 -15.41 -4.59 8.21
N GLY A 619 -14.99 -5.04 7.04
CA GLY A 619 -14.50 -6.40 6.77
C GLY A 619 -13.07 -6.59 7.24
N SER A 620 -12.37 -7.59 6.70
CA SER A 620 -10.93 -7.72 6.92
C SER A 620 -10.18 -6.68 6.12
N ASP A 621 -9.13 -6.11 6.73
CA ASP A 621 -8.32 -5.05 6.12
C ASP A 621 -7.60 -5.52 4.83
N ASP A 622 -7.59 -6.84 4.56
CA ASP A 622 -7.00 -7.50 3.38
C ASP A 622 -7.97 -7.81 2.23
N GLY A 623 -9.25 -7.43 2.34
CA GLY A 623 -10.26 -7.68 1.31
C GLY A 623 -10.63 -9.16 1.09
N ASN A 624 -10.01 -10.10 1.83
CA ASN A 624 -10.29 -11.53 1.70
C ASN A 624 -11.63 -11.94 2.35
N MET A 625 -12.12 -11.15 3.30
CA MET A 625 -13.41 -11.36 3.98
C MET A 625 -14.15 -10.01 4.10
N ASN A 626 -14.74 -9.57 2.99
CA ASN A 626 -15.64 -8.42 2.99
C ASN A 626 -16.76 -8.62 4.01
N CYS A 627 -17.05 -7.58 4.79
CA CYS A 627 -18.19 -7.64 5.70
C CYS A 627 -19.49 -7.65 4.88
N ARG A 628 -20.35 -8.64 5.11
CA ARG A 628 -21.68 -8.68 4.48
C ARG A 628 -22.63 -7.72 5.20
N PHE A 629 -23.04 -6.65 4.52
CA PHE A 629 -24.01 -5.68 5.03
C PHE A 629 -25.31 -5.74 4.22
N GLU A 630 -26.34 -6.39 4.76
CA GLU A 630 -27.58 -6.65 4.05
C GLU A 630 -28.79 -6.02 4.76
N VAL A 631 -29.48 -5.12 4.06
CA VAL A 631 -30.71 -4.45 4.53
C VAL A 631 -31.82 -4.78 3.55
N GLU A 632 -32.68 -5.74 3.91
CA GLU A 632 -33.62 -6.33 2.97
C GLU A 632 -35.07 -6.30 3.48
N ASN A 633 -36.02 -5.96 2.62
CA ASN A 633 -37.45 -6.11 2.88
C ASN A 633 -37.94 -5.38 4.15
N ASN A 634 -37.45 -4.17 4.42
CA ASN A 634 -37.96 -3.30 5.48
C ASN A 634 -38.80 -2.17 4.85
N PRO A 635 -40.10 -2.41 4.55
CA PRO A 635 -40.89 -1.58 3.62
C PRO A 635 -41.14 -0.13 4.08
N LYS A 636 -40.88 0.18 5.36
CA LYS A 636 -41.05 1.53 5.94
C LYS A 636 -39.72 2.24 6.20
N LEU A 637 -38.58 1.59 5.91
CA LEU A 637 -37.25 2.14 6.13
C LEU A 637 -36.69 2.74 4.83
N ASN A 638 -36.40 4.04 4.83
CA ASN A 638 -35.45 4.66 3.90
C ASN A 638 -34.04 4.21 4.30
N ALA A 639 -33.52 3.21 3.60
CA ALA A 639 -32.20 2.64 3.80
C ALA A 639 -31.15 3.23 2.85
N GLY A 640 -31.53 4.19 1.99
CA GLY A 640 -30.59 4.80 1.02
C GLY A 640 -29.40 5.49 1.71
N MET A 641 -29.62 6.10 2.88
CA MET A 641 -28.55 6.70 3.68
C MET A 641 -27.52 5.70 4.20
N MET A 642 -27.85 4.40 4.27
CA MET A 642 -26.93 3.36 4.74
C MET A 642 -25.96 2.90 3.65
N CYS A 643 -26.00 3.54 2.47
CA CYS A 643 -25.18 3.25 1.30
C CYS A 643 -24.10 4.31 1.04
N GLU A 644 -23.99 5.32 1.91
CA GLU A 644 -23.10 6.47 1.75
C GLU A 644 -22.24 6.66 2.99
N ALA A 645 -21.09 7.31 2.84
CA ALA A 645 -20.34 7.81 3.98
C ALA A 645 -21.24 8.75 4.82
N PRO A 646 -21.25 8.62 6.16
CA PRO A 646 -20.22 7.99 6.97
C PRO A 646 -20.69 6.65 7.59
N TYR A 647 -21.58 5.90 6.92
CA TYR A 647 -22.12 4.63 7.44
C TYR A 647 -21.44 3.38 6.87
N LEU A 648 -20.48 3.56 5.95
CA LEU A 648 -19.72 2.52 5.25
C LEU A 648 -18.28 2.99 4.99
N ILE A 649 -17.31 2.06 5.12
CA ILE A 649 -15.90 2.17 4.68
C ILE A 649 -15.64 1.13 3.57
N SER A 650 -14.45 1.16 2.96
CA SER A 650 -13.88 0.06 2.17
C SER A 650 -14.14 -1.33 2.79
N ASP A 651 -14.21 -2.38 1.97
CA ASP A 651 -14.23 -3.79 2.43
C ASP A 651 -15.58 -4.29 2.99
N THR A 652 -16.70 -3.80 2.43
CA THR A 652 -18.08 -4.21 2.78
C THR A 652 -18.92 -4.58 1.54
N ASP A 653 -19.49 -5.78 1.51
CA ASP A 653 -20.46 -6.22 0.49
C ASP A 653 -21.86 -5.72 0.84
N VAL A 654 -22.32 -4.67 0.15
CA VAL A 654 -23.57 -3.97 0.46
C VAL A 654 -24.74 -4.47 -0.37
N LYS A 655 -25.79 -4.97 0.29
CA LYS A 655 -27.04 -5.38 -0.33
C LYS A 655 -28.24 -4.68 0.30
N VAL A 656 -28.77 -3.66 -0.37
CA VAL A 656 -29.96 -2.93 0.10
C VAL A 656 -31.08 -3.05 -0.92
N THR A 657 -32.13 -3.81 -0.59
CA THR A 657 -33.27 -4.12 -1.48
C THR A 657 -34.59 -4.24 -0.72
N GLY A 658 -35.72 -4.02 -1.39
CA GLY A 658 -37.04 -4.21 -0.77
C GLY A 658 -37.39 -3.23 0.37
N ASN A 659 -36.63 -2.14 0.53
CA ASN A 659 -36.91 -1.08 1.51
C ASN A 659 -37.65 0.11 0.87
N LEU A 660 -38.14 1.07 1.69
CA LEU A 660 -38.85 2.27 1.23
C LEU A 660 -38.01 3.12 0.26
N LYS A 661 -36.71 3.23 0.53
CA LYS A 661 -35.68 3.72 -0.40
C LYS A 661 -34.44 2.83 -0.23
N ASN A 662 -33.83 2.42 -1.34
CA ASN A 662 -32.63 1.59 -1.39
C ASN A 662 -31.42 2.44 -1.83
N CYS A 663 -30.23 1.85 -1.99
CA CYS A 663 -29.07 2.58 -2.55
C CYS A 663 -29.37 3.07 -3.97
N ASP A 664 -28.78 4.22 -4.33
CA ASP A 664 -28.88 4.80 -5.66
C ASP A 664 -27.99 4.03 -6.67
N GLY A 665 -28.35 4.06 -7.97
CA GLY A 665 -27.73 3.28 -9.05
C GLY A 665 -28.44 3.49 -10.39
N VAL A 666 -27.97 2.86 -11.47
CA VAL A 666 -28.58 2.95 -12.81
C VAL A 666 -29.47 1.73 -13.05
N PHE A 667 -30.77 1.98 -13.24
CA PHE A 667 -31.76 0.92 -13.38
C PHE A 667 -32.62 1.12 -14.64
N ILE A 668 -32.58 0.15 -15.57
CA ILE A 668 -33.44 0.11 -16.76
C ILE A 668 -34.34 -1.11 -16.61
N ARG A 669 -35.57 -0.92 -16.12
CA ARG A 669 -36.46 -2.05 -15.79
C ARG A 669 -37.85 -1.93 -16.40
N ASN A 670 -38.43 -3.07 -16.79
CA ASN A 670 -39.83 -3.22 -17.18
C ASN A 670 -40.27 -2.32 -18.36
N ASN A 671 -39.37 -1.98 -19.27
CA ASN A 671 -39.70 -1.18 -20.45
C ASN A 671 -40.00 -2.06 -21.66
N SER A 672 -41.27 -2.26 -21.96
CA SER A 672 -41.75 -3.08 -23.08
C SER A 672 -41.58 -2.44 -24.48
N ASN A 673 -41.17 -1.17 -24.52
CA ASN A 673 -40.98 -0.38 -25.75
C ASN A 673 -39.51 -0.18 -26.14
N LEU A 674 -38.57 -0.44 -25.22
CA LEU A 674 -37.13 -0.28 -25.48
C LEU A 674 -36.65 -1.36 -26.46
N LYS A 675 -36.03 -0.94 -27.56
CA LYS A 675 -35.51 -1.79 -28.65
C LYS A 675 -34.01 -1.56 -28.83
N SER A 676 -33.33 -2.51 -29.47
CA SER A 676 -31.88 -2.56 -29.74
C SER A 676 -31.31 -1.45 -30.63
N GLU A 677 -32.12 -0.48 -31.08
CA GLU A 677 -31.72 0.55 -32.05
C GLU A 677 -31.06 1.78 -31.41
N PHE A 678 -30.95 1.81 -30.08
CA PHE A 678 -30.32 2.91 -29.36
C PHE A 678 -28.81 2.65 -29.20
N LYS A 679 -27.98 3.48 -29.84
CA LYS A 679 -26.56 3.57 -29.53
C LYS A 679 -26.43 4.35 -28.22
N LEU A 680 -26.27 3.65 -27.10
CA LEU A 680 -25.78 4.31 -25.89
C LEU A 680 -24.38 4.86 -26.22
N PRO A 681 -24.12 6.18 -26.05
CA PRO A 681 -22.75 6.65 -26.00
C PRO A 681 -21.99 5.86 -24.92
N ALA A 682 -20.67 5.74 -25.01
CA ALA A 682 -19.88 5.08 -23.97
C ALA A 682 -20.11 5.81 -22.63
N ILE A 683 -20.95 5.24 -21.77
CA ILE A 683 -21.19 5.74 -20.42
C ILE A 683 -20.19 5.02 -19.53
N TYR A 684 -19.22 5.77 -19.02
CA TYR A 684 -18.37 5.29 -17.93
C TYR A 684 -19.16 5.41 -16.64
N ILE A 685 -19.58 4.27 -16.11
CA ILE A 685 -20.12 4.19 -14.76
C ILE A 685 -18.89 3.93 -13.88
N LEU A 686 -18.51 4.94 -13.11
CA LEU A 686 -17.37 4.88 -12.21
C LEU A 686 -17.88 4.68 -10.78
N GLY A 687 -17.35 3.67 -10.12
CA GLY A 687 -17.46 3.53 -8.67
C GLY A 687 -16.54 4.52 -7.96
N SER A 688 -16.35 4.35 -6.65
CA SER A 688 -15.34 5.14 -5.94
C SER A 688 -13.92 4.76 -6.41
N GLU A 689 -13.01 5.73 -6.54
CA GLU A 689 -11.64 5.57 -7.10
C GLU A 689 -10.77 4.52 -6.38
N ASN A 690 -11.20 4.04 -5.22
CA ASN A 690 -10.57 2.99 -4.42
C ASN A 690 -11.24 1.60 -4.58
N GLY A 691 -12.20 1.43 -5.49
CA GLY A 691 -12.90 0.14 -5.75
C GLY A 691 -13.94 -0.26 -4.69
N THR A 692 -14.30 0.64 -3.77
CA THR A 692 -15.07 0.27 -2.55
C THR A 692 -16.58 0.41 -2.68
N MET A 693 -17.06 1.08 -3.73
CA MET A 693 -18.46 1.18 -4.06
C MET A 693 -18.65 0.83 -5.53
N ASN A 694 -19.17 -0.37 -5.78
CA ASN A 694 -19.60 -0.73 -7.13
C ASN A 694 -20.93 -0.04 -7.42
N CYS A 695 -20.97 0.74 -8.49
CA CYS A 695 -22.23 1.31 -8.95
C CYS A 695 -23.10 0.19 -9.52
N ARG A 696 -24.33 0.05 -9.01
CA ARG A 696 -25.27 -0.96 -9.53
C ARG A 696 -25.80 -0.54 -10.89
N PHE A 697 -25.63 -1.40 -11.88
CA PHE A 697 -26.21 -1.26 -13.21
C PHE A 697 -27.10 -2.46 -13.52
N GLU A 698 -28.41 -2.30 -13.32
CA GLU A 698 -29.36 -3.39 -13.52
C GLU A 698 -30.30 -3.10 -14.70
N VAL A 699 -30.32 -4.04 -15.66
CA VAL A 699 -31.17 -3.98 -16.85
C VAL A 699 -32.06 -5.21 -16.83
N GLU A 700 -33.31 -5.03 -16.39
CA GLU A 700 -34.19 -6.16 -16.09
C GLU A 700 -35.55 -6.10 -16.79
N ASN A 701 -36.02 -7.24 -17.31
CA ASN A 701 -37.38 -7.41 -17.81
C ASN A 701 -37.78 -6.42 -18.95
N ASN A 702 -36.83 -6.02 -19.80
CA ASN A 702 -37.11 -5.23 -20.99
C ASN A 702 -37.21 -6.16 -22.21
N SER A 703 -38.40 -6.73 -22.42
CA SER A 703 -38.61 -7.90 -23.30
C SER A 703 -38.18 -7.75 -24.76
N LYS A 704 -38.01 -6.53 -25.28
CA LYS A 704 -37.57 -6.24 -26.67
C LYS A 704 -36.16 -5.67 -26.76
N LEU A 705 -35.46 -5.51 -25.64
CA LEU A 705 -34.12 -4.94 -25.59
C LEU A 705 -33.06 -6.05 -25.69
N ASN A 706 -32.18 -5.94 -26.67
CA ASN A 706 -30.95 -6.72 -26.68
C ASN A 706 -29.92 -6.04 -25.78
N ALA A 707 -29.84 -6.49 -24.53
CA ALA A 707 -28.93 -5.93 -23.53
C ALA A 707 -27.59 -6.67 -23.45
N GLY A 708 -27.31 -7.61 -24.37
CA GLY A 708 -26.09 -8.42 -24.35
C GLY A 708 -24.78 -7.64 -24.52
N MET A 709 -24.83 -6.40 -25.02
CA MET A 709 -23.65 -5.52 -25.13
C MET A 709 -23.25 -4.88 -23.79
N MET A 710 -24.17 -4.85 -22.81
CA MET A 710 -23.95 -4.26 -21.49
C MET A 710 -23.16 -5.18 -20.55
N CYS A 711 -22.88 -6.39 -21.02
CA CYS A 711 -22.19 -7.48 -20.32
C CYS A 711 -20.67 -7.39 -20.39
N GLY A 712 -20.15 -6.45 -21.18
CA GLY A 712 -18.73 -6.26 -21.39
C GLY A 712 -18.36 -4.77 -21.32
N PRO A 713 -17.06 -4.46 -21.40
CA PRO A 713 -16.59 -3.07 -21.43
C PRO A 713 -17.28 -2.27 -22.54
N PRO A 714 -17.64 -0.99 -22.30
CA PRO A 714 -17.32 -0.18 -21.12
C PRO A 714 -18.31 -0.32 -19.95
N TYR A 715 -19.38 -1.09 -20.10
CA TYR A 715 -20.50 -1.15 -19.13
C TYR A 715 -20.24 -2.10 -17.95
N HIS A 716 -19.47 -3.16 -18.20
CA HIS A 716 -18.96 -4.06 -17.17
C HIS A 716 -17.46 -3.81 -17.01
N ASN A 717 -17.10 -3.19 -15.88
CA ASN A 717 -15.72 -2.92 -15.46
C ASN A 717 -15.55 -3.35 -13.98
N THR A 718 -14.37 -3.15 -13.40
CA THR A 718 -14.06 -3.55 -12.01
C THR A 718 -14.94 -2.86 -10.96
N ASP A 719 -15.54 -1.72 -11.30
CA ASP A 719 -16.19 -0.82 -10.36
C ASP A 719 -17.73 -0.75 -10.57
N THR A 720 -18.29 -1.69 -11.35
CA THR A 720 -19.72 -1.72 -11.70
C THR A 720 -20.31 -3.12 -11.55
N ASP A 721 -21.33 -3.24 -10.68
CA ASP A 721 -22.09 -4.48 -10.51
C ASP A 721 -23.20 -4.55 -11.57
N VAL A 722 -22.97 -5.32 -12.63
CA VAL A 722 -23.91 -5.44 -13.74
C VAL A 722 -24.83 -6.65 -13.58
N LYS A 723 -26.13 -6.44 -13.73
CA LYS A 723 -27.14 -7.51 -13.75
C LYS A 723 -28.09 -7.35 -14.93
N VAL A 724 -28.09 -8.28 -15.89
CA VAL A 724 -28.90 -8.17 -17.12
C VAL A 724 -29.81 -9.38 -17.30
N THR A 725 -31.03 -9.33 -16.75
CA THR A 725 -31.93 -10.50 -16.75
C THR A 725 -33.31 -10.20 -17.32
N GLY A 726 -33.99 -11.18 -17.94
CA GLY A 726 -35.36 -10.98 -18.45
C GLY A 726 -35.50 -10.07 -19.68
N ASN A 727 -34.41 -9.73 -20.36
CA ASN A 727 -34.41 -9.00 -21.63
C ASN A 727 -34.37 -9.95 -22.83
N SER A 728 -34.40 -9.43 -24.07
CA SER A 728 -34.35 -10.25 -25.28
C SER A 728 -32.99 -10.93 -25.49
N LYS A 729 -31.92 -10.37 -24.91
CA LYS A 729 -30.61 -11.01 -24.75
C LYS A 729 -30.02 -10.56 -23.41
N ASN A 730 -29.54 -11.52 -22.64
CA ASN A 730 -29.10 -11.37 -21.25
C ASN A 730 -27.63 -11.75 -21.08
N CYS A 731 -27.12 -11.39 -19.90
CA CYS A 731 -25.97 -11.92 -19.20
C CYS A 731 -26.24 -11.74 -17.68
#